data_AF-A0A1I0JEX7-F1
#
_entry.id   AF-A0A1I0JEX7-F1
#
_cell.length_a   1.000
_cell.length_b   1.000
_cell.length_c   1.000
_cell.angle_alpha   90.00
_cell.angle_beta   90.00
_cell.angle_gamma   90.00
#
_symmetry.space_group_name_H-M   'P 1'
#
loop_
_entity.id
_entity.type
_entity.pdbx_description
1 polymer ?
#
loop_
_entity_poly.entity_id
_entity_poly.type
_entity_poly.pdbx_seq_one_letter_code
_entity_poly.pdbx_strand_id
1 'polypeptide(L)'
;MVRISVLMIIGLFLFAPVDAGAAPPEAGAAKSVAEASKKLEGARAALAAAVKRIEKDPPANADLDSALAAVEGLKNALDAGASFETEDLDYAKNVLAARKELRTNREYVDERRAKVHIHEFRRRIDAELAALNERVAKVAGKDAGPKELDEARASVAAIKKVADEGRTLTKQDAKFATYLTEVDAAVARHEKTIDERWLQLSAQKQRGLLDDSRKSLSAALAAMGNTWSDQKFADADKAVSALQKQLDEGKPLEARDNAYRGEADKARAEITQARRKLDELVAAAGVSRVKEEMGPAYDELTASAKALRARKPSPEQLSGAKTAAFVVRKLVEKYEPQAARDRAIGQYLTEVKNTLVEVEVALQIRNLEAARAEVMQSLRNLEKRSPAPEQFEEANTALVILSKTLETVHAKNPAISAHALEARQLLRDGRAAIDKRRYEVDLQQQRAKVDEARKNAAGLVTQIQKDKPTEAQLQEAENAVKQIGVVLEAGAQFVKKDRDYALYAKETKERMAELNDRIARRKIVMSAADSRVLLAERVNVAKEKLEATKTVSSTDADIETASKSVEELMQAIEVRAELERQDAGYASYAERTRNELLKLVEALEASKQARALRRTTGEALAAASAASQKAASASDLRKRKELYASAVEKLKACQEEGSRMLKENTRLVTVDVLVGGQPVKPEEVMAQCAQQAAALQEPQKKADAQLRFDEGPKKAYELAKAHLSKSRKNDALTQLNECVVEGRILENRYPEFKDYKFAVGGANMSLVELLQVCVKERKTLESK
;
A
#
# COMPACT_ATOMS: atom_id res chain seq x y z
N MET A 1 -52.43 -21.20 1.57
CA MET A 1 -52.81 -19.91 2.19
C MET A 1 -54.19 -19.54 1.70
N VAL A 2 -55.18 -19.53 2.60
CA VAL A 2 -56.29 -18.57 2.77
C VAL A 2 -57.21 -19.17 3.85
N ARG A 3 -57.49 -18.31 4.83
CA ARG A 3 -58.26 -18.38 6.09
C ARG A 3 -59.78 -18.60 5.83
N ILE A 4 -60.73 -18.92 6.73
CA ILE A 4 -60.95 -19.10 8.19
C ILE A 4 -62.39 -19.67 8.30
N SER A 5 -62.74 -20.47 9.32
CA SER A 5 -63.89 -20.21 10.22
C SER A 5 -64.07 -21.28 11.30
N VAL A 6 -64.08 -20.78 12.53
CA VAL A 6 -64.32 -21.40 13.82
C VAL A 6 -65.84 -21.40 14.09
N LEU A 7 -66.39 -22.45 14.70
CA LEU A 7 -67.44 -22.26 15.71
C LEU A 7 -67.57 -23.48 16.65
N MET A 8 -67.42 -23.18 17.95
CA MET A 8 -67.69 -24.04 19.11
C MET A 8 -69.21 -24.19 19.33
N ILE A 9 -69.65 -25.35 19.83
CA ILE A 9 -70.80 -25.45 20.74
C ILE A 9 -70.45 -26.36 21.92
N ILE A 10 -70.43 -25.75 23.10
CA ILE A 10 -70.36 -26.33 24.43
C ILE A 10 -71.80 -26.73 24.83
N GLY A 11 -71.97 -27.91 25.41
CA GLY A 11 -73.24 -28.37 26.00
C GLY A 11 -73.00 -28.95 27.40
N LEU A 12 -73.15 -28.10 28.40
CA LEU A 12 -73.18 -28.38 29.84
C LEU A 12 -74.35 -29.30 30.22
N PHE A 13 -74.14 -30.25 31.14
CA PHE A 13 -75.17 -30.62 32.13
C PHE A 13 -74.51 -30.73 33.51
N LEU A 14 -75.00 -29.89 34.41
CA LEU A 14 -74.70 -29.80 35.84
C LEU A 14 -75.80 -30.49 36.66
N PHE A 15 -75.46 -30.71 37.94
CA PHE A 15 -76.29 -31.03 39.11
C PHE A 15 -76.56 -32.52 39.35
N ALA A 16 -76.46 -33.06 40.57
CA ALA A 16 -76.29 -32.49 41.91
C ALA A 16 -75.86 -33.61 42.89
N PRO A 17 -75.40 -33.28 44.11
CA PRO A 17 -74.68 -34.18 45.01
C PRO A 17 -75.65 -35.01 45.87
N VAL A 18 -75.33 -36.28 46.12
CA VAL A 18 -75.98 -37.05 47.19
C VAL A 18 -74.95 -37.91 47.91
N ASP A 19 -74.83 -37.55 49.18
CA ASP A 19 -74.40 -38.27 50.35
C ASP A 19 -73.04 -38.95 50.40
N ALA A 20 -72.28 -38.43 51.37
CA ALA A 20 -71.20 -39.06 52.07
C ALA A 20 -71.59 -40.49 52.52
N GLY A 21 -71.42 -41.45 51.62
CA GLY A 21 -71.18 -42.83 51.99
C GLY A 21 -69.80 -42.89 52.60
N ALA A 22 -69.76 -43.11 53.92
CA ALA A 22 -68.57 -43.24 54.74
C ALA A 22 -67.40 -43.84 53.95
N ALA A 23 -66.28 -43.08 53.88
CA ALA A 23 -65.03 -43.62 53.38
C ALA A 23 -64.81 -45.00 54.03
N PRO A 24 -64.48 -46.05 53.25
CA PRO A 24 -64.10 -47.33 53.83
C PRO A 24 -63.02 -47.05 54.88
N PRO A 25 -63.15 -47.56 56.12
CA PRO A 25 -62.23 -47.23 57.20
C PRO A 25 -60.81 -47.52 56.74
N GLU A 26 -59.86 -46.63 57.06
CA GLU A 26 -58.44 -46.83 56.77
C GLU A 26 -58.11 -48.30 56.98
N ALA A 27 -57.60 -48.94 55.91
CA ALA A 27 -57.14 -50.32 55.90
C ALA A 27 -55.87 -50.45 56.74
N GLY A 28 -55.89 -49.92 57.96
CA GLY A 28 -55.00 -50.34 59.00
C GLY A 28 -55.34 -51.78 59.35
N ALA A 29 -54.31 -52.61 59.43
CA ALA A 29 -54.39 -53.94 60.01
C ALA A 29 -55.24 -53.86 61.29
N ALA A 30 -56.21 -54.78 61.41
CA ALA A 30 -57.03 -54.83 62.61
C ALA A 30 -56.10 -54.95 63.83
N LYS A 31 -56.40 -54.25 64.92
CA LYS A 31 -55.49 -54.19 66.08
C LYS A 31 -55.69 -55.37 67.03
N SER A 32 -56.74 -56.16 66.82
CA SER A 32 -57.08 -57.34 67.61
C SER A 32 -58.00 -58.30 66.84
N VAL A 33 -58.05 -59.56 67.28
CA VAL A 33 -58.96 -60.60 66.78
C VAL A 33 -60.43 -60.14 66.81
N ALA A 34 -60.85 -59.42 67.86
CA ALA A 34 -62.22 -58.93 67.99
C ALA A 34 -62.58 -57.86 66.94
N GLU A 35 -61.65 -56.94 66.65
CA GLU A 35 -61.84 -55.92 65.61
C GLU A 35 -61.85 -56.57 64.21
N ALA A 36 -60.95 -57.54 63.97
CA ALA A 36 -60.89 -58.29 62.73
C ALA A 36 -62.18 -59.09 62.48
N SER A 37 -62.69 -59.77 63.51
CA SER A 37 -63.96 -60.52 63.47
C SER A 37 -65.13 -59.63 63.09
N LYS A 38 -65.25 -58.45 63.73
CA LYS A 38 -66.32 -57.50 63.45
C LYS A 38 -66.27 -56.93 62.02
N LYS A 39 -65.07 -56.61 61.53
CA LYS A 39 -64.88 -56.14 60.13
C LYS A 39 -65.28 -57.23 59.14
N LEU A 40 -64.85 -58.48 59.38
CA LEU A 40 -65.17 -59.62 58.54
C LEU A 40 -66.69 -59.89 58.49
N GLU A 41 -67.36 -59.90 59.63
CA GLU A 41 -68.83 -60.09 59.70
C GLU A 41 -69.60 -58.98 58.97
N GLY A 42 -69.20 -57.72 59.16
CA GLY A 42 -69.81 -56.59 58.48
C GLY A 42 -69.68 -56.68 56.96
N ALA A 43 -68.49 -57.05 56.46
CA ALA A 43 -68.26 -57.19 55.03
C ALA A 43 -69.00 -58.39 54.43
N ARG A 44 -69.13 -59.51 55.15
CA ARG A 44 -69.96 -60.65 54.73
C ARG A 44 -71.43 -60.27 54.63
N ALA A 45 -71.97 -59.53 55.61
CA ALA A 45 -73.35 -59.07 55.60
C ALA A 45 -73.63 -58.08 54.46
N ALA A 46 -72.69 -57.15 54.20
CA ALA A 46 -72.79 -56.22 53.08
C ALA A 46 -72.78 -56.96 51.73
N LEU A 47 -71.90 -57.95 51.54
CA LEU A 47 -71.88 -58.78 50.34
C LEU A 47 -73.18 -59.56 50.16
N ALA A 48 -73.69 -60.21 51.21
CA ALA A 48 -74.95 -60.94 51.15
C ALA A 48 -76.13 -60.02 50.75
N ALA A 49 -76.20 -58.81 51.31
CA ALA A 49 -77.23 -57.83 50.97
C ALA A 49 -77.12 -57.37 49.51
N ALA A 50 -75.90 -57.15 49.01
CA ALA A 50 -75.68 -56.72 47.63
C ALA A 50 -75.97 -57.85 46.62
N VAL A 51 -75.57 -59.09 46.93
CA VAL A 51 -75.90 -60.29 46.13
C VAL A 51 -77.41 -60.46 46.01
N LYS A 52 -78.17 -60.26 47.10
CA LYS A 52 -79.63 -60.34 47.08
C LYS A 52 -80.29 -59.31 46.16
N ARG A 53 -79.71 -58.11 46.01
CA ARG A 53 -80.25 -57.08 45.10
C ARG A 53 -80.10 -57.47 43.63
N ILE A 54 -79.04 -58.22 43.29
CA ILE A 54 -78.78 -58.64 41.90
C ILE A 54 -79.47 -59.95 41.50
N GLU A 55 -80.19 -60.59 42.44
CA GLU A 55 -81.08 -61.73 42.15
C GLU A 55 -82.30 -61.32 41.32
N LYS A 56 -82.73 -60.05 41.39
CA LYS A 56 -83.78 -59.53 40.50
C LYS A 56 -83.32 -59.70 39.05
N ASP A 57 -84.22 -60.17 38.18
CA ASP A 57 -83.93 -60.39 36.77
C ASP A 57 -84.79 -59.47 35.86
N PRO A 58 -84.18 -58.55 35.08
CA PRO A 58 -82.76 -58.18 35.09
C PRO A 58 -82.41 -57.30 36.31
N PRO A 59 -81.17 -57.39 36.81
CA PRO A 59 -80.69 -56.50 37.87
C PRO A 59 -80.38 -55.12 37.28
N ALA A 60 -80.49 -54.05 38.09
CA ALA A 60 -80.06 -52.74 37.64
C ALA A 60 -78.52 -52.68 37.60
N ASN A 61 -77.94 -51.93 36.65
CA ASN A 61 -76.48 -51.78 36.55
C ASN A 61 -75.87 -51.24 37.86
N ALA A 62 -76.56 -50.31 38.54
CA ALA A 62 -76.13 -49.77 39.82
C ALA A 62 -76.07 -50.83 40.95
N ASP A 63 -76.98 -51.81 40.92
CA ASP A 63 -76.98 -52.92 41.87
C ASP A 63 -75.83 -53.89 41.60
N LEU A 64 -75.52 -54.15 40.32
CA LEU A 64 -74.37 -54.96 39.90
C LEU A 64 -73.02 -54.32 40.28
N ASP A 65 -72.90 -53.00 40.12
CA ASP A 65 -71.72 -52.25 40.56
C ASP A 65 -71.56 -52.26 42.08
N SER A 66 -72.68 -52.08 42.80
CA SER A 66 -72.69 -52.18 44.27
C SER A 66 -72.30 -53.58 44.76
N ALA A 67 -72.75 -54.63 44.07
CA ALA A 67 -72.38 -56.01 44.41
C ALA A 67 -70.89 -56.31 44.16
N LEU A 68 -70.33 -55.79 43.06
CA LEU A 68 -68.88 -55.91 42.80
C LEU A 68 -68.06 -55.16 43.86
N ALA A 69 -68.48 -53.95 44.26
CA ALA A 69 -67.83 -53.21 45.34
C ALA A 69 -67.89 -53.98 46.67
N ALA A 70 -68.99 -54.65 46.98
CA ALA A 70 -69.11 -55.48 48.18
C ALA A 70 -68.23 -56.75 48.14
N VAL A 71 -68.01 -57.33 46.95
CA VAL A 71 -67.05 -58.44 46.75
C VAL A 71 -65.63 -57.98 47.13
N GLU A 72 -65.18 -56.84 46.60
CA GLU A 72 -63.86 -56.29 46.95
C GLU A 72 -63.80 -55.86 48.43
N GLY A 73 -64.90 -55.34 48.99
CA GLY A 73 -65.00 -55.05 50.42
C GLY A 73 -64.76 -56.26 51.32
N LEU A 74 -65.36 -57.42 50.99
CA LEU A 74 -65.13 -58.67 51.73
C LEU A 74 -63.68 -59.15 51.59
N LYS A 75 -63.10 -59.06 50.40
CA LYS A 75 -61.68 -59.39 50.18
C LYS A 75 -60.77 -58.53 51.05
N ASN A 76 -60.99 -57.22 51.08
CA ASN A 76 -60.18 -56.31 51.90
C ASN A 76 -60.33 -56.59 53.41
N ALA A 77 -61.53 -56.97 53.86
CA ALA A 77 -61.74 -57.35 55.27
C ALA A 77 -61.01 -58.64 55.64
N LEU A 78 -60.95 -59.62 54.72
CA LEU A 78 -60.16 -60.84 54.88
C LEU A 78 -58.66 -60.52 55.00
N ASP A 79 -58.14 -59.68 54.11
CA ASP A 79 -56.72 -59.31 54.09
C ASP A 79 -56.31 -58.54 55.37
N ALA A 80 -57.16 -57.63 55.85
CA ALA A 80 -56.88 -56.80 57.03
C ALA A 80 -56.75 -57.58 58.36
N GLY A 81 -57.28 -58.80 58.42
CA GLY A 81 -57.20 -59.66 59.61
C GLY A 81 -56.30 -60.88 59.43
N ALA A 82 -55.55 -60.97 58.33
CA ALA A 82 -54.77 -62.16 57.98
C ALA A 82 -53.78 -62.61 59.08
N SER A 83 -53.19 -61.68 59.84
CA SER A 83 -52.26 -62.00 60.94
C SER A 83 -52.92 -62.79 62.07
N PHE A 84 -54.22 -62.61 62.28
CA PHE A 84 -54.95 -63.28 63.37
C PHE A 84 -55.41 -64.70 63.02
N GLU A 85 -55.31 -65.12 61.75
CA GLU A 85 -55.72 -66.46 61.31
C GLU A 85 -54.95 -67.59 62.01
N THR A 86 -53.71 -67.32 62.40
CA THR A 86 -52.86 -68.29 63.12
C THR A 86 -52.93 -68.13 64.64
N GLU A 87 -53.52 -67.04 65.12
CA GLU A 87 -53.57 -66.69 66.54
C GLU A 87 -54.86 -67.20 67.21
N ASP A 88 -56.00 -67.18 66.49
CA ASP A 88 -57.30 -67.60 67.00
C ASP A 88 -58.02 -68.56 66.04
N LEU A 89 -58.36 -69.75 66.55
CA LEU A 89 -58.96 -70.82 65.76
C LEU A 89 -60.39 -70.48 65.29
N ASP A 90 -61.16 -69.77 66.10
CA ASP A 90 -62.56 -69.46 65.77
C ASP A 90 -62.62 -68.34 64.72
N TYR A 91 -61.71 -67.37 64.80
CA TYR A 91 -61.50 -66.39 63.75
C TYR A 91 -61.05 -67.06 62.44
N ALA A 92 -60.10 -68.01 62.48
CA ALA A 92 -59.65 -68.73 61.30
C ALA A 92 -60.78 -69.51 60.58
N LYS A 93 -61.69 -70.14 61.34
CA LYS A 93 -62.88 -70.80 60.78
C LYS A 93 -63.80 -69.80 60.08
N ASN A 94 -64.00 -68.62 60.66
CA ASN A 94 -64.83 -67.57 60.07
C ASN A 94 -64.22 -67.00 58.79
N VAL A 95 -62.90 -66.81 58.74
CA VAL A 95 -62.15 -66.42 57.54
C VAL A 95 -62.31 -67.46 56.43
N LEU A 96 -62.20 -68.76 56.74
CA LEU A 96 -62.36 -69.81 55.74
C LEU A 96 -63.76 -69.80 55.11
N ALA A 97 -64.81 -69.63 55.92
CA ALA A 97 -66.18 -69.51 55.44
C ALA A 97 -66.35 -68.27 54.55
N ALA A 98 -65.81 -67.13 54.97
CA ALA A 98 -65.82 -65.88 54.21
C ALA A 98 -65.06 -65.98 52.88
N ARG A 99 -63.90 -66.66 52.83
CA ARG A 99 -63.17 -66.93 51.57
C ARG A 99 -63.96 -67.83 50.62
N LYS A 100 -64.77 -68.76 51.14
CA LYS A 100 -65.69 -69.57 50.32
C LYS A 100 -66.81 -68.70 49.75
N GLU A 101 -67.46 -67.89 50.58
CA GLU A 101 -68.50 -66.95 50.16
C GLU A 101 -68.00 -65.94 49.14
N LEU A 102 -66.81 -65.38 49.35
CA LEU A 102 -66.18 -64.45 48.41
C LEU A 102 -66.05 -65.07 47.01
N ARG A 103 -65.54 -66.30 46.93
CA ARG A 103 -65.38 -67.00 45.64
C ARG A 103 -66.73 -67.23 44.96
N THR A 104 -67.69 -67.82 45.67
CA THR A 104 -69.01 -68.12 45.11
C THR A 104 -69.78 -66.86 44.69
N ASN A 105 -69.80 -65.84 45.53
CA ASN A 105 -70.55 -64.61 45.24
C ASN A 105 -69.87 -63.76 44.17
N ARG A 106 -68.54 -63.75 44.10
CA ARG A 106 -67.82 -63.09 43.01
C ARG A 106 -68.17 -63.71 41.66
N GLU A 107 -68.08 -65.04 41.57
CA GLU A 107 -68.46 -65.76 40.34
C GLU A 107 -69.91 -65.46 39.94
N TYR A 108 -70.84 -65.45 40.90
CA TYR A 108 -72.24 -65.12 40.64
C TYR A 108 -72.44 -63.67 40.16
N VAL A 109 -71.80 -62.69 40.80
CA VAL A 109 -71.87 -61.27 40.38
C VAL A 109 -71.33 -61.11 38.97
N ASP A 110 -70.17 -61.70 38.68
CA ASP A 110 -69.53 -61.63 37.36
C ASP A 110 -70.41 -62.29 36.27
N GLU A 111 -71.06 -63.42 36.58
CA GLU A 111 -72.00 -64.09 35.67
C GLU A 111 -73.25 -63.24 35.39
N ARG A 112 -73.83 -62.60 36.42
CA ARG A 112 -75.01 -61.73 36.26
C ARG A 112 -74.68 -60.48 35.44
N ARG A 113 -73.52 -59.86 35.67
CA ARG A 113 -73.02 -58.73 34.85
C ARG A 113 -72.86 -59.12 33.38
N ALA A 114 -72.25 -60.28 33.11
CA ALA A 114 -72.04 -60.76 31.76
C ALA A 114 -73.38 -60.96 31.01
N LYS A 115 -74.39 -61.55 31.65
CA LYS A 115 -75.72 -61.78 31.05
C LYS A 115 -76.43 -60.50 30.59
N VAL A 116 -76.37 -59.42 31.39
CA VAL A 116 -76.99 -58.13 31.03
C VAL A 116 -76.28 -57.53 29.82
N HIS A 117 -74.95 -57.48 29.83
CA HIS A 117 -74.18 -56.94 28.70
C HIS A 117 -74.38 -57.76 27.42
N ILE A 118 -74.47 -59.10 27.51
CA ILE A 118 -74.75 -59.96 26.35
C ILE A 118 -76.11 -59.63 25.72
N HIS A 119 -77.14 -59.40 26.54
CA HIS A 119 -78.47 -59.02 26.04
C HIS A 119 -78.44 -57.67 25.32
N GLU A 120 -77.73 -56.68 25.88
CA GLU A 120 -77.54 -55.37 25.23
C GLU A 120 -76.78 -55.48 23.90
N PHE A 121 -75.73 -56.31 23.83
CA PHE A 121 -75.00 -56.54 22.59
C PHE A 121 -75.86 -57.20 21.52
N ARG A 122 -76.64 -58.24 21.84
CA ARG A 122 -77.56 -58.87 20.89
C ARG A 122 -78.51 -57.85 20.28
N ARG A 123 -79.16 -57.03 21.12
CA ARG A 123 -80.09 -55.99 20.66
C ARG A 123 -79.43 -54.98 19.71
N ARG A 124 -78.20 -54.55 20.01
CA ARG A 124 -77.45 -53.61 19.14
C ARG A 124 -77.09 -54.25 17.81
N ILE A 125 -76.61 -55.50 17.83
CA ILE A 125 -76.22 -56.23 16.62
C ILE A 125 -77.44 -56.50 15.72
N ASP A 126 -78.57 -56.90 16.29
CA ASP A 126 -79.81 -57.14 15.53
C ASP A 126 -80.31 -55.86 14.83
N ALA A 127 -80.23 -54.71 15.51
CA ALA A 127 -80.61 -53.42 14.93
C ALA A 127 -79.72 -53.04 13.73
N GLU A 128 -78.41 -53.24 13.86
CA GLU A 128 -77.45 -52.96 12.78
C GLU A 128 -77.60 -53.95 11.61
N LEU A 129 -77.85 -55.24 11.89
CA LEU A 129 -78.16 -56.25 10.87
C LEU A 129 -79.41 -55.91 10.06
N ALA A 130 -80.45 -55.39 10.72
CA ALA A 130 -81.66 -54.93 10.01
C ALA A 130 -81.34 -53.78 9.04
N ALA A 131 -80.52 -52.80 9.48
CA ALA A 131 -80.10 -51.68 8.64
C ALA A 131 -79.23 -52.13 7.44
N LEU A 132 -78.32 -53.10 7.64
CA LEU A 132 -77.53 -53.68 6.55
C LEU A 132 -78.42 -54.37 5.52
N ASN A 133 -79.40 -55.17 5.96
CA ASN A 133 -80.31 -55.87 5.04
C ASN A 133 -81.07 -54.90 4.12
N GLU A 134 -81.57 -53.78 4.65
CA GLU A 134 -82.26 -52.75 3.86
C GLU A 134 -81.32 -52.13 2.80
N ARG A 135 -80.08 -51.82 3.18
CA ARG A 135 -79.10 -51.20 2.28
C ARG A 135 -78.61 -52.16 1.20
N VAL A 136 -78.41 -53.44 1.53
CA VAL A 136 -78.05 -54.48 0.54
C VAL A 136 -79.17 -54.69 -0.48
N ALA A 137 -80.44 -54.63 -0.06
CA ALA A 137 -81.56 -54.69 -0.99
C ALA A 137 -81.55 -53.53 -2.01
N LYS A 138 -81.17 -52.32 -1.57
CA LYS A 138 -81.00 -51.15 -2.46
C LYS A 138 -79.85 -51.35 -3.45
N VAL A 139 -78.72 -51.93 -3.00
CA VAL A 139 -77.57 -52.26 -3.85
C VAL A 139 -77.92 -53.28 -4.94
N ALA A 140 -78.83 -54.22 -4.66
CA ALA A 140 -79.31 -55.18 -5.65
C ALA A 140 -80.22 -54.55 -6.72
N GLY A 141 -80.67 -53.31 -6.52
CA GLY A 141 -81.50 -52.56 -7.48
C GLY A 141 -80.78 -52.22 -8.78
N LYS A 142 -81.56 -51.98 -9.85
CA LYS A 142 -81.03 -51.56 -11.16
C LYS A 142 -80.37 -50.19 -11.12
N ASP A 143 -80.83 -49.29 -10.26
CA ASP A 143 -80.38 -47.90 -10.14
C ASP A 143 -79.33 -47.68 -9.04
N ALA A 144 -78.76 -48.76 -8.49
CA ALA A 144 -77.73 -48.66 -7.46
C ALA A 144 -76.49 -47.91 -7.99
N GLY A 145 -76.20 -46.76 -7.38
CA GLY A 145 -75.03 -45.95 -7.67
C GLY A 145 -73.92 -46.13 -6.63
N PRO A 146 -72.85 -45.32 -6.73
CA PRO A 146 -71.74 -45.36 -5.79
C PRO A 146 -72.17 -45.11 -4.33
N LYS A 147 -73.16 -44.24 -4.13
CA LYS A 147 -73.63 -43.84 -2.80
C LYS A 147 -74.28 -45.01 -2.06
N GLU A 148 -75.15 -45.76 -2.72
CA GLU A 148 -75.85 -46.91 -2.12
C GLU A 148 -74.86 -48.03 -1.73
N LEU A 149 -73.81 -48.22 -2.54
CA LEU A 149 -72.75 -49.19 -2.27
C LEU A 149 -71.88 -48.78 -1.06
N ASP A 150 -71.54 -47.49 -0.96
CA ASP A 150 -70.76 -46.96 0.17
C ASP A 150 -71.55 -47.04 1.49
N GLU A 151 -72.84 -46.68 1.47
CA GLU A 151 -73.72 -46.82 2.63
C GLU A 151 -73.84 -48.28 3.10
N ALA A 152 -73.94 -49.23 2.17
CA ALA A 152 -73.98 -50.66 2.48
C ALA A 152 -72.66 -51.16 3.09
N ARG A 153 -71.49 -50.74 2.56
CA ARG A 153 -70.18 -51.08 3.15
C ARG A 153 -69.99 -50.48 4.54
N ALA A 154 -70.43 -49.24 4.76
CA ALA A 154 -70.37 -48.62 6.09
C ALA A 154 -71.18 -49.41 7.12
N SER A 155 -72.31 -50.00 6.72
CA SER A 155 -73.16 -50.84 7.58
C SER A 155 -72.49 -52.16 7.95
N VAL A 156 -71.82 -52.80 6.98
CA VAL A 156 -70.99 -53.99 7.23
C VAL A 156 -69.94 -53.69 8.30
N ALA A 157 -69.25 -52.54 8.19
CA ALA A 157 -68.24 -52.14 9.16
C ALA A 157 -68.84 -51.86 10.56
N ALA A 158 -70.01 -51.23 10.64
CA ALA A 158 -70.69 -50.96 11.89
C ALA A 158 -71.04 -52.26 12.65
N ILE A 159 -71.59 -53.27 11.94
CA ILE A 159 -71.92 -54.56 12.56
C ILE A 159 -70.66 -55.27 13.05
N LYS A 160 -69.61 -55.35 12.24
CA LYS A 160 -68.33 -55.98 12.62
C LYS A 160 -67.79 -55.37 13.91
N LYS A 161 -67.82 -54.04 14.04
CA LYS A 161 -67.38 -53.34 15.24
C LYS A 161 -68.20 -53.73 16.48
N VAL A 162 -69.52 -53.73 16.40
CA VAL A 162 -70.37 -54.09 17.56
C VAL A 162 -70.22 -55.58 17.91
N ALA A 163 -70.10 -56.46 16.91
CA ALA A 163 -69.83 -57.88 17.11
C ALA A 163 -68.48 -58.11 17.81
N ASP A 164 -67.43 -57.39 17.41
CA ASP A 164 -66.11 -57.44 18.02
C ASP A 164 -66.11 -57.00 19.50
N GLU A 165 -66.81 -55.92 19.85
CA GLU A 165 -66.98 -55.48 21.23
C GLU A 165 -67.60 -56.59 22.12
N GLY A 166 -68.57 -57.32 21.58
CA GLY A 166 -69.21 -58.45 22.26
C GLY A 166 -68.32 -59.69 22.44
N ARG A 167 -67.23 -59.85 21.68
CA ARG A 167 -66.40 -61.08 21.70
C ARG A 167 -65.79 -61.38 23.07
N THR A 168 -65.60 -60.36 23.91
CA THR A 168 -65.07 -60.49 25.29
C THR A 168 -65.98 -61.30 26.22
N LEU A 169 -67.27 -61.42 25.87
CA LEU A 169 -68.30 -62.11 26.68
C LEU A 169 -68.60 -63.54 26.20
N THR A 170 -67.88 -64.02 25.18
CA THR A 170 -68.10 -65.34 24.57
C THR A 170 -67.76 -66.51 25.49
N LYS A 171 -66.84 -66.31 26.45
CA LYS A 171 -66.47 -67.33 27.44
C LYS A 171 -67.56 -67.51 28.51
N GLN A 172 -68.38 -66.48 28.72
CA GLN A 172 -69.41 -66.42 29.74
C GLN A 172 -70.75 -66.99 29.23
N ASP A 173 -70.99 -66.97 27.92
CA ASP A 173 -72.18 -67.57 27.29
C ASP A 173 -71.84 -68.16 25.92
N ALA A 174 -71.85 -69.51 25.84
CA ALA A 174 -71.57 -70.23 24.60
C ALA A 174 -72.61 -69.96 23.49
N LYS A 175 -73.88 -69.69 23.85
CA LYS A 175 -74.92 -69.36 22.85
C LYS A 175 -74.68 -67.98 22.24
N PHE A 176 -74.13 -67.04 23.01
CA PHE A 176 -73.73 -65.74 22.46
C PHE A 176 -72.52 -65.86 21.51
N ALA A 177 -71.57 -66.74 21.80
CA ALA A 177 -70.49 -67.06 20.87
C ALA A 177 -71.04 -67.59 19.54
N THR A 178 -71.99 -68.53 19.57
CA THR A 178 -72.66 -69.03 18.35
C THR A 178 -73.40 -67.93 17.61
N TYR A 179 -74.14 -67.06 18.31
CA TYR A 179 -74.83 -65.92 17.69
C TYR A 179 -73.85 -65.00 16.93
N LEU A 180 -72.70 -64.64 17.52
CA LEU A 180 -71.70 -63.82 16.82
C LEU A 180 -71.16 -64.50 15.55
N THR A 181 -70.98 -65.83 15.56
CA THR A 181 -70.55 -66.55 14.35
C THR A 181 -71.58 -66.52 13.22
N GLU A 182 -72.88 -66.54 13.56
CA GLU A 182 -73.96 -66.42 12.58
C GLU A 182 -74.04 -65.01 12.00
N VAL A 183 -73.84 -63.99 12.84
CA VAL A 183 -73.73 -62.58 12.44
C VAL A 183 -72.58 -62.40 11.46
N ASP A 184 -71.38 -62.91 11.79
CA ASP A 184 -70.20 -62.84 10.92
C ASP A 184 -70.46 -63.49 9.55
N ALA A 185 -71.14 -64.66 9.52
CA ALA A 185 -71.50 -65.34 8.28
C ALA A 185 -72.56 -64.58 7.45
N ALA A 186 -73.51 -63.89 8.10
CA ALA A 186 -74.47 -63.03 7.41
C ALA A 186 -73.77 -61.81 6.79
N VAL A 187 -72.93 -61.13 7.57
CA VAL A 187 -72.16 -59.97 7.11
C VAL A 187 -71.25 -60.32 5.94
N ALA A 188 -70.53 -61.45 6.00
CA ALA A 188 -69.65 -61.89 4.92
C ALA A 188 -70.41 -62.15 3.60
N ARG A 189 -71.63 -62.71 3.68
CA ARG A 189 -72.48 -62.91 2.49
C ARG A 189 -72.90 -61.58 1.86
N HIS A 190 -73.32 -60.62 2.68
CA HIS A 190 -73.71 -59.29 2.20
C HIS A 190 -72.54 -58.50 1.60
N GLU A 191 -71.38 -58.54 2.25
CA GLU A 191 -70.15 -57.90 1.79
C GLU A 191 -69.76 -58.42 0.40
N LYS A 192 -69.84 -59.74 0.18
CA LYS A 192 -69.61 -60.36 -1.14
C LYS A 192 -70.59 -59.84 -2.20
N THR A 193 -71.89 -59.76 -1.90
CA THR A 193 -72.89 -59.22 -2.84
C THR A 193 -72.62 -57.78 -3.23
N ILE A 194 -72.24 -56.94 -2.26
CA ILE A 194 -71.89 -55.53 -2.48
C ILE A 194 -70.66 -55.43 -3.40
N ASP A 195 -69.63 -56.23 -3.15
CA ASP A 195 -68.39 -56.21 -3.92
C ASP A 195 -68.56 -56.72 -5.36
N GLU A 196 -69.37 -57.75 -5.57
CA GLU A 196 -69.69 -58.25 -6.92
C GLU A 196 -70.44 -57.18 -7.73
N ARG A 197 -71.38 -56.47 -7.11
CA ARG A 197 -72.12 -55.39 -7.78
C ARG A 197 -71.23 -54.19 -8.12
N TRP A 198 -70.36 -53.80 -7.19
CA TRP A 198 -69.37 -52.73 -7.41
C TRP A 198 -68.46 -53.05 -8.60
N LEU A 199 -67.98 -54.28 -8.68
CA LEU A 199 -67.11 -54.75 -9.76
C LEU A 199 -67.82 -54.67 -11.13
N GLN A 200 -69.07 -55.14 -11.22
CA GLN A 200 -69.84 -55.10 -12.47
C GLN A 200 -70.04 -53.67 -13.00
N LEU A 201 -70.44 -52.73 -12.15
CA LEU A 201 -70.66 -51.33 -12.54
C LEU A 201 -69.36 -50.65 -12.96
N SER A 202 -68.27 -50.92 -12.23
CA SER A 202 -66.94 -50.38 -12.54
C SER A 202 -66.42 -50.92 -13.88
N ALA A 203 -66.56 -52.22 -14.14
CA ALA A 203 -66.19 -52.84 -15.41
C ALA A 203 -67.00 -52.26 -16.57
N GLN A 204 -68.33 -52.14 -16.44
CA GLN A 204 -69.18 -51.60 -17.49
C GLN A 204 -68.82 -50.16 -17.86
N LYS A 205 -68.61 -49.29 -16.86
CA LYS A 205 -68.18 -47.91 -17.08
C LYS A 205 -66.85 -47.85 -17.84
N GLN A 206 -65.88 -48.66 -17.42
CA GLN A 206 -64.55 -48.63 -18.01
C GLN A 206 -64.51 -49.19 -19.45
N ARG A 207 -65.36 -50.17 -19.77
CA ARG A 207 -65.54 -50.64 -21.16
C ARG A 207 -66.03 -49.51 -22.08
N GLY A 208 -66.99 -48.70 -21.63
CA GLY A 208 -67.47 -47.54 -22.39
C GLY A 208 -66.38 -46.53 -22.70
N LEU A 209 -65.59 -46.14 -21.69
CA LEU A 209 -64.47 -45.19 -21.86
C LEU A 209 -63.36 -45.75 -22.77
N LEU A 210 -63.11 -47.06 -22.68
CA LEU A 210 -62.15 -47.74 -23.53
C LEU A 210 -62.62 -47.76 -24.99
N ASP A 211 -63.89 -48.05 -25.25
CA ASP A 211 -64.47 -48.04 -26.60
C ASP A 211 -64.42 -46.65 -27.26
N ASP A 212 -64.76 -45.59 -26.52
CA ASP A 212 -64.68 -44.21 -27.00
C ASP A 212 -63.24 -43.80 -27.35
N SER A 213 -62.27 -44.21 -26.54
CA SER A 213 -60.85 -43.94 -26.80
C SER A 213 -60.31 -44.73 -28.00
N ARG A 214 -60.76 -45.97 -28.19
CA ARG A 214 -60.41 -46.78 -29.38
C ARG A 214 -60.97 -46.17 -30.65
N LYS A 215 -62.22 -45.69 -30.64
CA LYS A 215 -62.84 -44.96 -31.76
C LYS A 215 -62.06 -43.69 -32.10
N SER A 216 -61.62 -42.94 -31.09
CA SER A 216 -60.80 -41.73 -31.27
C SER A 216 -59.45 -42.04 -31.92
N LEU A 217 -58.76 -43.09 -31.47
CA LEU A 217 -57.51 -43.55 -32.08
C LEU A 217 -57.71 -43.98 -33.53
N SER A 218 -58.75 -44.77 -33.82
CA SER A 218 -59.07 -45.18 -35.18
C SER A 218 -59.33 -43.98 -36.11
N ALA A 219 -60.05 -42.96 -35.63
CA ALA A 219 -60.32 -41.75 -36.41
C ALA A 219 -59.03 -40.95 -36.70
N ALA A 220 -58.16 -40.78 -35.70
CA ALA A 220 -56.90 -40.07 -35.88
C ALA A 220 -55.96 -40.79 -36.87
N LEU A 221 -55.88 -42.12 -36.79
CA LEU A 221 -55.10 -42.93 -37.74
C LEU A 221 -55.66 -42.89 -39.18
N ALA A 222 -56.98 -42.78 -39.33
CA ALA A 222 -57.62 -42.63 -40.64
C ALA A 222 -57.34 -41.25 -41.26
N ALA A 223 -57.30 -40.20 -40.43
CA ALA A 223 -57.05 -38.82 -40.88
C ALA A 223 -55.63 -38.61 -41.47
N MET A 224 -54.65 -39.46 -41.10
CA MET A 224 -53.26 -39.33 -41.55
C MET A 224 -53.10 -39.32 -43.08
N GLY A 225 -53.85 -40.15 -43.82
CA GLY A 225 -53.78 -40.21 -45.28
C GLY A 225 -52.37 -40.52 -45.84
N ASN A 226 -52.14 -40.23 -47.12
CA ASN A 226 -50.84 -40.43 -47.80
C ASN A 226 -49.96 -39.17 -47.83
N THR A 227 -50.41 -38.06 -47.23
CA THR A 227 -49.71 -36.78 -47.24
C THR A 227 -49.26 -36.41 -45.83
N TRP A 228 -47.98 -36.06 -45.69
CA TRP A 228 -47.36 -35.71 -44.41
C TRP A 228 -48.00 -34.45 -43.80
N SER A 229 -48.26 -34.46 -42.49
CA SER A 229 -48.73 -33.30 -41.72
C SER A 229 -48.43 -33.47 -40.24
N ASP A 230 -47.63 -32.57 -39.67
CA ASP A 230 -47.22 -32.63 -38.25
C ASP A 230 -48.43 -32.60 -37.29
N GLN A 231 -49.46 -31.83 -37.64
CA GLN A 231 -50.69 -31.76 -36.85
C GLN A 231 -51.39 -33.13 -36.78
N LYS A 232 -51.43 -33.86 -37.90
CA LYS A 232 -52.07 -35.18 -37.95
C LYS A 232 -51.32 -36.25 -37.15
N PHE A 233 -49.99 -36.18 -37.13
CA PHE A 233 -49.17 -37.05 -36.27
C PHE A 233 -49.38 -36.73 -34.79
N ALA A 234 -49.41 -35.44 -34.42
CA ALA A 234 -49.67 -35.03 -33.04
C ALA A 234 -51.07 -35.48 -32.56
N ASP A 235 -52.07 -35.39 -33.43
CA ASP A 235 -53.44 -35.85 -33.13
C ASP A 235 -53.49 -37.38 -32.93
N ALA A 236 -52.74 -38.15 -33.74
CA ALA A 236 -52.62 -39.60 -33.58
C ALA A 236 -51.90 -40.00 -32.29
N ASP A 237 -50.78 -39.34 -31.94
CA ASP A 237 -50.05 -39.58 -30.68
C ASP A 237 -50.88 -39.23 -29.45
N LYS A 238 -51.65 -38.14 -29.52
CA LYS A 238 -52.59 -37.76 -28.45
C LYS A 238 -53.67 -38.83 -28.26
N ALA A 239 -54.19 -39.38 -29.35
CA ALA A 239 -55.19 -40.46 -29.29
C ALA A 239 -54.61 -41.78 -28.74
N VAL A 240 -53.36 -42.12 -29.10
CA VAL A 240 -52.64 -43.27 -28.51
C VAL A 240 -52.48 -43.09 -27.01
N SER A 241 -52.08 -41.90 -26.56
CA SER A 241 -51.88 -41.59 -25.15
C SER A 241 -53.19 -41.62 -24.35
N ALA A 242 -54.28 -41.13 -24.94
CA ALA A 242 -55.61 -41.17 -24.33
C ALA A 242 -56.08 -42.62 -24.13
N LEU A 243 -55.89 -43.49 -25.14
CA LEU A 243 -56.24 -44.90 -25.03
C LEU A 243 -55.37 -45.64 -24.00
N GLN A 244 -54.07 -45.35 -23.95
CA GLN A 244 -53.18 -45.92 -22.93
C GLN A 244 -53.63 -45.54 -21.52
N LYS A 245 -54.03 -44.29 -21.31
CA LYS A 245 -54.54 -43.82 -20.02
C LYS A 245 -55.77 -44.61 -19.58
N GLN A 246 -56.71 -44.91 -20.49
CA GLN A 246 -57.90 -45.69 -20.16
C GLN A 246 -57.59 -47.16 -19.82
N LEU A 247 -56.56 -47.73 -20.43
CA LEU A 247 -56.04 -49.05 -20.07
C LEU A 247 -55.43 -49.05 -18.66
N ASP A 248 -54.66 -48.02 -18.33
CA ASP A 248 -54.02 -47.92 -17.02
C ASP A 248 -55.07 -47.74 -15.90
N GLU A 249 -56.09 -46.90 -16.12
CA GLU A 249 -57.19 -46.67 -15.18
C GLU A 249 -58.04 -47.93 -14.93
N GLY A 250 -58.20 -48.80 -15.92
CA GLY A 250 -58.98 -50.03 -15.79
C GLY A 250 -58.20 -51.28 -15.39
N LYS A 251 -56.88 -51.19 -15.29
CA LYS A 251 -56.00 -52.32 -14.94
C LYS A 251 -56.44 -53.13 -13.70
N PRO A 252 -56.94 -52.54 -12.60
CA PRO A 252 -57.44 -53.31 -11.45
C PRO A 252 -58.64 -54.22 -11.77
N LEU A 253 -59.42 -53.87 -12.79
CA LEU A 253 -60.61 -54.62 -13.21
C LEU A 253 -60.22 -55.84 -14.05
N GLU A 254 -59.06 -55.83 -14.72
CA GLU A 254 -58.61 -56.93 -15.57
C GLU A 254 -58.50 -58.23 -14.80
N ALA A 255 -58.04 -58.22 -13.55
CA ALA A 255 -57.93 -59.43 -12.73
C ALA A 255 -59.29 -60.03 -12.34
N ARG A 256 -60.34 -59.19 -12.28
CA ARG A 256 -61.63 -59.51 -11.65
C ARG A 256 -62.77 -59.63 -12.67
N ASP A 257 -62.65 -59.04 -13.85
CA ASP A 257 -63.64 -59.07 -14.93
C ASP A 257 -62.98 -59.49 -16.26
N ASN A 258 -63.24 -60.75 -16.67
CA ASN A 258 -62.61 -61.34 -17.85
C ASN A 258 -63.03 -60.66 -19.17
N ALA A 259 -64.25 -60.11 -19.23
CA ALA A 259 -64.73 -59.43 -20.43
C ALA A 259 -64.02 -58.07 -20.64
N TYR A 260 -63.79 -57.30 -19.57
CA TYR A 260 -62.98 -56.09 -19.60
C TYR A 260 -61.53 -56.40 -20.00
N ARG A 261 -60.92 -57.46 -19.43
CA ARG A 261 -59.56 -57.89 -19.83
C ARG A 261 -59.46 -58.14 -21.34
N GLY A 262 -60.44 -58.85 -21.91
CA GLY A 262 -60.47 -59.11 -23.36
C GLY A 262 -60.56 -57.84 -24.22
N GLU A 263 -61.22 -56.79 -23.75
CA GLU A 263 -61.25 -55.49 -24.45
C GLU A 263 -59.95 -54.69 -24.25
N ALA A 264 -59.37 -54.74 -23.05
CA ALA A 264 -58.10 -54.10 -22.74
C ALA A 264 -56.95 -54.66 -23.61
N ASP A 265 -56.90 -55.98 -23.80
CA ASP A 265 -55.88 -56.62 -24.64
C ASP A 265 -56.04 -56.24 -26.12
N LYS A 266 -57.27 -56.09 -26.62
CA LYS A 266 -57.52 -55.57 -27.97
C LYS A 266 -57.01 -54.14 -28.14
N ALA A 267 -57.30 -53.26 -27.19
CA ALA A 267 -56.80 -51.88 -27.20
C ALA A 267 -55.26 -51.81 -27.14
N ARG A 268 -54.58 -52.67 -26.36
CA ARG A 268 -53.11 -52.75 -26.33
C ARG A 268 -52.53 -53.15 -27.68
N ALA A 269 -53.16 -54.09 -28.38
CA ALA A 269 -52.75 -54.49 -29.71
C ALA A 269 -52.90 -53.33 -30.72
N GLU A 270 -54.01 -52.58 -30.64
CA GLU A 270 -54.26 -51.41 -31.49
C GLU A 270 -53.22 -50.29 -31.27
N ILE A 271 -52.84 -50.00 -30.02
CA ILE A 271 -51.75 -49.06 -29.71
C ILE A 271 -50.44 -49.50 -30.36
N THR A 272 -50.10 -50.78 -30.26
CA THR A 272 -48.85 -51.32 -30.81
C THR A 272 -48.82 -51.20 -32.33
N GLN A 273 -49.94 -51.49 -32.99
CA GLN A 273 -50.07 -51.35 -34.43
C GLN A 273 -50.03 -49.88 -34.87
N ALA A 274 -50.69 -48.98 -34.13
CA ALA A 274 -50.69 -47.54 -34.38
C ALA A 274 -49.26 -46.97 -34.36
N ARG A 275 -48.48 -47.31 -33.32
CA ARG A 275 -47.09 -46.86 -33.20
C ARG A 275 -46.20 -47.34 -34.33
N ARG A 276 -46.29 -48.63 -34.71
CA ARG A 276 -45.54 -49.15 -35.86
C ARG A 276 -45.88 -48.42 -37.16
N LYS A 277 -47.16 -48.16 -37.40
CA LYS A 277 -47.62 -47.42 -38.59
C LYS A 277 -47.11 -45.97 -38.60
N LEU A 278 -47.06 -45.31 -37.44
CA LEU A 278 -46.48 -43.98 -37.30
C LEU A 278 -44.97 -44.01 -37.61
N ASP A 279 -44.23 -44.96 -37.04
CA ASP A 279 -42.79 -45.13 -37.25
C ASP A 279 -42.43 -45.42 -38.72
N GLU A 280 -43.19 -46.28 -39.40
CA GLU A 280 -43.01 -46.60 -40.82
C GLU A 280 -43.24 -45.37 -41.71
N LEU A 281 -44.26 -44.56 -41.43
CA LEU A 281 -44.53 -43.32 -42.17
C LEU A 281 -43.46 -42.24 -41.93
N VAL A 282 -42.90 -42.17 -40.71
CA VAL A 282 -41.78 -41.28 -40.37
C VAL A 282 -40.51 -41.69 -41.13
N ALA A 283 -40.20 -42.99 -41.17
CA ALA A 283 -39.03 -43.51 -41.88
C ALA A 283 -39.12 -43.25 -43.40
N ALA A 284 -40.30 -43.42 -43.99
CA ALA A 284 -40.52 -43.17 -45.42
C ALA A 284 -40.36 -41.68 -45.84
N ALA A 285 -40.58 -40.73 -44.92
CA ALA A 285 -40.50 -39.29 -45.19
C ALA A 285 -39.18 -38.62 -44.75
N GLY A 286 -38.33 -39.31 -43.98
CA GLY A 286 -37.19 -38.71 -43.25
C GLY A 286 -36.06 -38.13 -44.10
N VAL A 287 -35.63 -38.82 -45.17
CA VAL A 287 -34.49 -38.37 -46.02
C VAL A 287 -34.84 -37.09 -46.79
N SER A 288 -36.07 -36.99 -47.30
CA SER A 288 -36.54 -35.82 -48.04
C SER A 288 -36.60 -34.58 -47.14
N ARG A 289 -37.03 -34.72 -45.88
CA ARG A 289 -37.03 -33.63 -44.89
C ARG A 289 -35.62 -33.14 -44.55
N VAL A 290 -34.67 -34.06 -44.31
CA VAL A 290 -33.28 -33.67 -44.01
C VAL A 290 -32.66 -32.94 -45.22
N LYS A 291 -32.97 -33.38 -46.45
CA LYS A 291 -32.54 -32.68 -47.67
C LYS A 291 -33.23 -31.34 -47.88
N GLU A 292 -34.50 -31.19 -47.51
CA GLU A 292 -35.24 -29.92 -47.63
C GLU A 292 -34.75 -28.88 -46.61
N GLU A 293 -34.52 -29.29 -45.35
CA GLU A 293 -34.03 -28.38 -44.31
C GLU A 293 -32.52 -28.07 -44.42
N MET A 294 -31.70 -29.06 -44.75
CA MET A 294 -30.24 -28.89 -44.84
C MET A 294 -29.77 -28.47 -46.23
N GLY A 295 -30.55 -28.75 -47.27
CA GLY A 295 -30.23 -28.49 -48.68
C GLY A 295 -29.81 -27.04 -48.94
N PRO A 296 -30.61 -26.02 -48.57
CA PRO A 296 -30.23 -24.62 -48.81
C PRO A 296 -28.92 -24.23 -48.13
N ALA A 297 -28.69 -24.69 -46.90
CA ALA A 297 -27.44 -24.42 -46.18
C ALA A 297 -26.25 -25.18 -46.78
N TYR A 298 -26.47 -26.40 -47.28
CA TYR A 298 -25.46 -27.21 -47.95
C TYR A 298 -25.10 -26.67 -49.34
N ASP A 299 -26.07 -26.16 -50.08
CA ASP A 299 -25.85 -25.49 -51.37
C ASP A 299 -25.02 -24.21 -51.18
N GLU A 300 -25.35 -23.41 -50.16
CA GLU A 300 -24.58 -22.21 -49.80
C GLU A 300 -23.16 -22.55 -49.33
N LEU A 301 -22.98 -23.66 -48.59
CA LEU A 301 -21.67 -24.17 -48.20
C LEU A 301 -20.86 -24.64 -49.41
N THR A 302 -21.51 -25.29 -50.38
CA THR A 302 -20.86 -25.73 -51.63
C THR A 302 -20.48 -24.54 -52.51
N ALA A 303 -21.34 -23.52 -52.60
CA ALA A 303 -21.04 -22.25 -53.24
C ALA A 303 -19.85 -21.54 -52.56
N SER A 304 -19.83 -21.55 -51.22
CA SER A 304 -18.73 -21.03 -50.41
C SER A 304 -17.41 -21.77 -50.67
N ALA A 305 -17.44 -23.11 -50.77
CA ALA A 305 -16.27 -23.91 -51.14
C ALA A 305 -15.70 -23.49 -52.51
N LYS A 306 -16.58 -23.31 -53.50
CA LYS A 306 -16.20 -22.83 -54.84
C LYS A 306 -15.62 -21.41 -54.80
N ALA A 307 -16.23 -20.50 -54.03
CA ALA A 307 -15.78 -19.13 -53.90
C ALA A 307 -14.39 -19.03 -53.23
N LEU A 308 -14.13 -19.83 -52.19
CA LEU A 308 -12.84 -19.84 -51.47
C LEU A 308 -11.67 -20.37 -52.31
N ARG A 309 -11.95 -21.23 -53.30
CA ARG A 309 -10.96 -21.70 -54.29
C ARG A 309 -10.53 -20.59 -55.27
N ALA A 310 -11.30 -19.51 -55.41
CA ALA A 310 -10.90 -18.37 -56.23
C ALA A 310 -9.61 -17.73 -55.69
N ARG A 311 -8.78 -17.15 -56.57
CA ARG A 311 -7.47 -16.59 -56.20
C ARG A 311 -7.55 -15.47 -55.15
N LYS A 312 -8.64 -14.70 -55.14
CA LYS A 312 -8.93 -13.62 -54.17
C LYS A 312 -10.43 -13.57 -53.86
N PRO A 313 -10.91 -14.27 -52.81
CA PRO A 313 -12.30 -14.14 -52.36
C PRO A 313 -12.54 -12.76 -51.74
N SER A 314 -13.73 -12.20 -51.93
CA SER A 314 -14.12 -10.90 -51.33
C SER A 314 -14.38 -11.02 -49.82
N PRO A 315 -14.37 -9.91 -49.07
CA PRO A 315 -14.74 -9.91 -47.65
C PRO A 315 -16.14 -10.49 -47.40
N GLU A 316 -17.11 -10.20 -48.28
CA GLU A 316 -18.46 -10.77 -48.20
C GLU A 316 -18.45 -12.28 -48.46
N GLN A 317 -17.60 -12.77 -49.35
CA GLN A 317 -17.46 -14.21 -49.60
C GLN A 317 -16.83 -14.94 -48.40
N LEU A 318 -15.88 -14.32 -47.71
CA LEU A 318 -15.27 -14.88 -46.49
C LEU A 318 -16.25 -14.90 -45.31
N SER A 319 -17.03 -13.84 -45.12
CA SER A 319 -18.06 -13.79 -44.05
C SER A 319 -19.23 -14.73 -44.35
N GLY A 320 -19.66 -14.80 -45.62
CA GLY A 320 -20.65 -15.76 -46.10
C GLY A 320 -20.21 -17.19 -45.84
N ALA A 321 -18.97 -17.55 -46.21
CA ALA A 321 -18.42 -18.88 -45.97
C ALA A 321 -18.32 -19.25 -44.47
N LYS A 322 -17.95 -18.31 -43.59
CA LYS A 322 -17.96 -18.53 -42.13
C LYS A 322 -19.37 -18.80 -41.62
N THR A 323 -20.34 -18.05 -42.10
CA THR A 323 -21.76 -18.19 -41.72
C THR A 323 -22.32 -19.53 -42.22
N ALA A 324 -22.07 -19.88 -43.48
CA ALA A 324 -22.47 -21.16 -44.06
C ALA A 324 -21.87 -22.35 -43.29
N ALA A 325 -20.57 -22.30 -42.99
CA ALA A 325 -19.89 -23.34 -42.20
C ALA A 325 -20.49 -23.47 -40.79
N PHE A 326 -20.76 -22.35 -40.11
CA PHE A 326 -21.38 -22.36 -38.78
C PHE A 326 -22.80 -22.97 -38.80
N VAL A 327 -23.66 -22.53 -39.73
CA VAL A 327 -25.03 -23.01 -39.86
C VAL A 327 -25.04 -24.50 -40.18
N VAL A 328 -24.23 -24.94 -41.15
CA VAL A 328 -24.13 -26.36 -41.52
C VAL A 328 -23.59 -27.19 -40.36
N ARG A 329 -22.58 -26.73 -39.62
CA ARG A 329 -22.09 -27.45 -38.42
C ARG A 329 -23.21 -27.69 -37.40
N LYS A 330 -24.04 -26.67 -37.15
CA LYS A 330 -25.19 -26.78 -36.24
C LYS A 330 -26.26 -27.74 -36.77
N LEU A 331 -26.51 -27.76 -38.07
CA LEU A 331 -27.45 -28.70 -38.69
C LEU A 331 -26.92 -30.14 -38.68
N VAL A 332 -25.62 -30.34 -38.90
CA VAL A 332 -24.97 -31.65 -38.76
C VAL A 332 -25.13 -32.16 -37.32
N GLU A 333 -24.84 -31.34 -36.31
CA GLU A 333 -25.05 -31.68 -34.89
C GLU A 333 -26.52 -32.06 -34.60
N LYS A 334 -27.49 -31.32 -35.16
CA LYS A 334 -28.94 -31.60 -35.02
C LYS A 334 -29.33 -32.96 -35.59
N TYR A 335 -28.77 -33.35 -36.73
CA TYR A 335 -29.18 -34.54 -37.48
C TYR A 335 -28.33 -35.80 -37.21
N GLU A 336 -27.22 -35.68 -36.49
CA GLU A 336 -26.34 -36.79 -36.12
C GLU A 336 -27.08 -38.00 -35.49
N PRO A 337 -28.03 -37.82 -34.55
CA PRO A 337 -28.74 -38.96 -33.95
C PRO A 337 -29.67 -39.69 -34.93
N GLN A 338 -30.16 -39.01 -35.97
CA GLN A 338 -31.00 -39.59 -37.01
C GLN A 338 -30.15 -40.35 -38.04
N ALA A 339 -28.97 -39.82 -38.39
CA ALA A 339 -27.99 -40.51 -39.23
C ALA A 339 -27.48 -41.84 -38.65
N ALA A 340 -27.39 -41.94 -37.32
CA ALA A 340 -27.02 -43.21 -36.67
C ALA A 340 -28.09 -44.31 -36.83
N ARG A 341 -29.35 -43.94 -37.11
CA ARG A 341 -30.49 -44.85 -37.22
C ARG A 341 -30.90 -45.13 -38.67
N ASP A 342 -30.57 -44.23 -39.59
CA ASP A 342 -30.90 -44.33 -41.01
C ASP A 342 -29.63 -44.18 -41.87
N ARG A 343 -29.32 -45.23 -42.65
CA ARG A 343 -28.13 -45.30 -43.50
C ARG A 343 -28.11 -44.23 -44.59
N ALA A 344 -29.25 -43.89 -45.17
CA ALA A 344 -29.34 -42.89 -46.24
C ALA A 344 -29.14 -41.46 -45.70
N ILE A 345 -29.67 -41.16 -44.51
CA ILE A 345 -29.36 -39.90 -43.80
C ILE A 345 -27.88 -39.84 -43.42
N GLY A 346 -27.30 -40.95 -42.95
CA GLY A 346 -25.87 -41.04 -42.62
C GLY A 346 -24.94 -40.81 -43.81
N GLN A 347 -25.28 -41.33 -45.00
CA GLN A 347 -24.53 -41.06 -46.23
C GLN A 347 -24.58 -39.58 -46.63
N TYR A 348 -25.77 -38.97 -46.61
CA TYR A 348 -25.93 -37.54 -46.92
C TYR A 348 -25.19 -36.63 -45.94
N LEU A 349 -25.27 -36.88 -44.62
CA LEU A 349 -24.49 -36.11 -43.63
C LEU A 349 -22.97 -36.29 -43.81
N THR A 350 -22.50 -37.44 -44.30
CA THR A 350 -21.07 -37.66 -44.56
C THR A 350 -20.57 -36.76 -45.70
N GLU A 351 -21.34 -36.64 -46.79
CA GLU A 351 -21.05 -35.71 -47.89
C GLU A 351 -21.00 -34.26 -47.40
N VAL A 352 -21.99 -33.85 -46.60
CA VAL A 352 -22.04 -32.50 -46.02
C VAL A 352 -20.86 -32.23 -45.08
N LYS A 353 -20.49 -33.19 -44.24
CA LYS A 353 -19.30 -33.08 -43.35
C LYS A 353 -18.01 -32.92 -44.15
N ASN A 354 -17.86 -33.63 -45.26
CA ASN A 354 -16.66 -33.53 -46.10
C ASN A 354 -16.51 -32.12 -46.69
N THR A 355 -17.59 -31.56 -47.25
CA THR A 355 -17.60 -30.19 -47.78
C THR A 355 -17.39 -29.16 -46.66
N LEU A 356 -17.95 -29.39 -45.47
CA LEU A 356 -17.73 -28.53 -44.30
C LEU A 356 -16.25 -28.48 -43.90
N VAL A 357 -15.59 -29.63 -43.80
CA VAL A 357 -14.14 -29.71 -43.51
C VAL A 357 -13.33 -29.00 -44.59
N GLU A 358 -13.69 -29.16 -45.87
CA GLU A 358 -13.02 -28.45 -46.96
C GLU A 358 -13.11 -26.91 -46.79
N VAL A 359 -14.30 -26.39 -46.53
CA VAL A 359 -14.55 -24.94 -46.34
C VAL A 359 -13.80 -24.42 -45.11
N GLU A 360 -13.84 -25.15 -44.00
CA GLU A 360 -13.15 -24.76 -42.76
C GLU A 360 -11.63 -24.71 -42.94
N VAL A 361 -11.04 -25.69 -43.64
CA VAL A 361 -9.62 -25.69 -43.98
C VAL A 361 -9.27 -24.53 -44.91
N ALA A 362 -10.07 -24.28 -45.94
CA ALA A 362 -9.85 -23.17 -46.86
C ALA A 362 -9.93 -21.81 -46.13
N LEU A 363 -10.87 -21.62 -45.22
CA LEU A 363 -10.96 -20.42 -44.37
C LEU A 363 -9.72 -20.24 -43.48
N GLN A 364 -9.21 -21.32 -42.88
CA GLN A 364 -7.99 -21.29 -42.09
C GLN A 364 -6.77 -20.89 -42.95
N ILE A 365 -6.64 -21.43 -44.17
CA ILE A 365 -5.59 -21.05 -45.12
C ILE A 365 -5.68 -19.56 -45.45
N ARG A 366 -6.87 -19.04 -45.77
CA ARG A 366 -7.06 -17.62 -46.13
C ARG A 366 -6.75 -16.68 -44.98
N ASN A 367 -7.14 -17.02 -43.74
CA ASN A 367 -6.79 -16.21 -42.57
C ASN A 367 -5.27 -16.18 -42.35
N LEU A 368 -4.58 -17.32 -42.51
CA LEU A 368 -3.12 -17.37 -42.44
C LEU A 368 -2.44 -16.54 -43.53
N GLU A 369 -2.90 -16.63 -44.78
CA GLU A 369 -2.36 -15.83 -45.90
C GLU A 369 -2.52 -14.33 -45.67
N ALA A 370 -3.69 -13.89 -45.18
CA ALA A 370 -3.93 -12.49 -44.86
C ALA A 370 -3.00 -11.99 -43.74
N ALA A 371 -2.90 -12.72 -42.62
CA ALA A 371 -2.00 -12.36 -41.53
C ALA A 371 -0.52 -12.35 -41.95
N ARG A 372 -0.11 -13.28 -42.83
CA ARG A 372 1.25 -13.28 -43.42
C ARG A 372 1.49 -12.06 -44.30
N ALA A 373 0.52 -11.67 -45.12
CA ALA A 373 0.62 -10.50 -45.98
C ALA A 373 0.77 -9.21 -45.17
N GLU A 374 0.02 -9.08 -44.07
CA GLU A 374 0.12 -7.96 -43.13
C GLU A 374 1.51 -7.90 -42.49
N VAL A 375 2.05 -9.03 -42.00
CA VAL A 375 3.43 -9.09 -41.49
C VAL A 375 4.44 -8.65 -42.55
N MET A 376 4.35 -9.18 -43.78
CA MET A 376 5.27 -8.80 -44.86
C MET A 376 5.18 -7.31 -45.20
N GLN A 377 3.97 -6.73 -45.18
CA GLN A 377 3.77 -5.30 -45.42
C GLN A 377 4.37 -4.45 -44.29
N SER A 378 4.13 -4.82 -43.03
CA SER A 378 4.70 -4.11 -41.89
C SER A 378 6.22 -4.19 -41.87
N LEU A 379 6.82 -5.35 -42.22
CA LEU A 379 8.27 -5.48 -42.36
C LEU A 379 8.82 -4.57 -43.48
N ARG A 380 8.16 -4.45 -44.63
CA ARG A 380 8.55 -3.50 -45.69
C ARG A 380 8.48 -2.04 -45.22
N ASN A 381 7.54 -1.69 -44.34
CA ASN A 381 7.48 -0.34 -43.79
C ASN A 381 8.72 -0.02 -42.92
N LEU A 382 9.30 -1.02 -42.26
CA LEU A 382 10.53 -0.86 -41.47
C LEU A 382 11.79 -0.68 -42.33
N GLU A 383 11.77 -1.12 -43.60
CA GLU A 383 12.88 -0.93 -44.54
C GLU A 383 13.04 0.54 -44.98
N LYS A 384 12.06 1.41 -44.70
CA LYS A 384 12.16 2.85 -44.95
C LYS A 384 13.33 3.46 -44.18
N ARG A 385 13.88 4.57 -44.69
CA ARG A 385 15.12 5.19 -44.18
C ARG A 385 15.05 5.59 -42.71
N SER A 386 13.89 6.05 -42.22
CA SER A 386 13.66 6.45 -40.84
C SER A 386 12.29 5.97 -40.37
N PRO A 387 12.16 4.69 -39.98
CA PRO A 387 10.88 4.18 -39.54
C PRO A 387 10.52 4.75 -38.16
N ALA A 388 9.25 5.10 -37.99
CA ALA A 388 8.75 5.63 -36.72
C ALA A 388 8.63 4.51 -35.67
N PRO A 389 8.68 4.82 -34.35
CA PRO A 389 8.43 3.83 -33.31
C PRO A 389 7.11 3.08 -33.50
N GLU A 390 6.06 3.78 -33.96
CA GLU A 390 4.74 3.22 -34.25
C GLU A 390 4.81 2.09 -35.30
N GLN A 391 5.68 2.20 -36.30
CA GLN A 391 5.82 1.18 -37.35
C GLN A 391 6.44 -0.12 -36.81
N PHE A 392 7.28 -0.04 -35.77
CA PHE A 392 7.77 -1.24 -35.07
C PHE A 392 6.65 -1.90 -34.26
N GLU A 393 5.79 -1.11 -33.62
CA GLU A 393 4.60 -1.62 -32.92
C GLU A 393 3.59 -2.26 -33.88
N GLU A 394 3.37 -1.67 -35.05
CA GLU A 394 2.55 -2.26 -36.12
C GLU A 394 3.10 -3.61 -36.57
N ALA A 395 4.41 -3.73 -36.78
CA ALA A 395 5.05 -5.00 -37.16
C ALA A 395 4.96 -6.06 -36.06
N ASN A 396 5.16 -5.68 -34.80
CA ASN A 396 4.98 -6.58 -33.65
C ASN A 396 3.52 -7.04 -33.53
N THR A 397 2.57 -6.14 -33.71
CA THR A 397 1.14 -6.44 -33.68
C THR A 397 0.76 -7.42 -34.79
N ALA A 398 1.25 -7.21 -36.02
CA ALA A 398 1.04 -8.13 -37.13
C ALA A 398 1.61 -9.54 -36.84
N LEU A 399 2.80 -9.63 -36.21
CA LEU A 399 3.37 -10.91 -35.77
C LEU A 399 2.52 -11.59 -34.68
N VAL A 400 1.95 -10.82 -33.75
CA VAL A 400 1.03 -11.36 -32.73
C VAL A 400 -0.26 -11.88 -33.39
N ILE A 401 -0.83 -11.16 -34.35
CA ILE A 401 -2.01 -11.60 -35.12
C ILE A 401 -1.68 -12.91 -35.87
N LEU A 402 -0.52 -13.00 -36.52
CA LEU A 402 -0.09 -14.22 -37.20
C LEU A 402 0.09 -15.40 -36.22
N SER A 403 0.66 -15.16 -35.03
CA SER A 403 0.80 -16.17 -33.98
C SER A 403 -0.56 -16.68 -33.49
N LYS A 404 -1.49 -15.77 -33.16
CA LYS A 404 -2.85 -16.15 -32.73
C LYS A 404 -3.60 -16.90 -33.82
N THR A 405 -3.44 -16.50 -35.08
CA THR A 405 -4.05 -17.20 -36.21
C THR A 405 -3.51 -18.63 -36.32
N LEU A 406 -2.20 -18.82 -36.12
CA LEU A 406 -1.56 -20.14 -36.09
C LEU A 406 -2.08 -21.06 -34.98
N GLU A 407 -2.47 -20.53 -33.82
CA GLU A 407 -3.06 -21.32 -32.72
C GLU A 407 -4.42 -21.94 -33.09
N THR A 408 -5.17 -21.27 -33.97
CA THR A 408 -6.49 -21.75 -34.42
C THR A 408 -6.45 -22.82 -35.52
N VAL A 409 -5.26 -23.12 -36.05
CA VAL A 409 -5.05 -24.00 -37.20
C VAL A 409 -4.81 -25.44 -36.76
N HIS A 410 -5.53 -26.38 -37.37
CA HIS A 410 -5.29 -27.81 -37.16
C HIS A 410 -4.02 -28.27 -37.88
N ALA A 411 -2.87 -28.11 -37.22
CA ALA A 411 -1.55 -28.36 -37.79
C ALA A 411 -1.30 -29.79 -38.30
N LYS A 412 -2.14 -30.76 -37.91
CA LYS A 412 -2.07 -32.16 -38.37
C LYS A 412 -2.85 -32.41 -39.69
N ASN A 413 -3.63 -31.46 -40.17
CA ASN A 413 -4.30 -31.59 -41.45
C ASN A 413 -3.28 -31.35 -42.60
N PRO A 414 -3.04 -32.34 -43.49
CA PRO A 414 -2.05 -32.21 -44.56
C PRO A 414 -2.25 -30.95 -45.43
N ALA A 415 -3.50 -30.56 -45.69
CA ALA A 415 -3.86 -29.46 -46.57
C ALA A 415 -3.42 -28.06 -46.08
N ILE A 416 -3.21 -27.88 -44.76
CA ILE A 416 -2.78 -26.59 -44.18
C ILE A 416 -1.37 -26.62 -43.60
N SER A 417 -0.76 -27.81 -43.50
CA SER A 417 0.54 -28.00 -42.84
C SER A 417 1.66 -27.14 -43.43
N ALA A 418 1.74 -27.02 -44.77
CA ALA A 418 2.72 -26.18 -45.47
C ALA A 418 2.54 -24.69 -45.14
N HIS A 419 1.30 -24.17 -45.21
CA HIS A 419 0.99 -22.77 -44.86
C HIS A 419 1.33 -22.46 -43.39
N ALA A 420 1.08 -23.41 -42.48
CA ALA A 420 1.42 -23.26 -41.07
C ALA A 420 2.95 -23.25 -40.85
N LEU A 421 3.71 -24.05 -41.59
CA LEU A 421 5.18 -24.04 -41.54
C LEU A 421 5.75 -22.72 -42.05
N GLU A 422 5.27 -22.23 -43.19
CA GLU A 422 5.71 -20.93 -43.74
C GLU A 422 5.37 -19.77 -42.80
N ALA A 423 4.19 -19.78 -42.16
CA ALA A 423 3.83 -18.78 -41.15
C ALA A 423 4.74 -18.85 -39.92
N ARG A 424 5.10 -20.05 -39.42
CA ARG A 424 6.06 -20.21 -38.32
C ARG A 424 7.46 -19.73 -38.69
N GLN A 425 7.89 -19.98 -39.92
CA GLN A 425 9.15 -19.47 -40.44
C GLN A 425 9.14 -17.94 -40.48
N LEU A 426 8.07 -17.34 -41.05
CA LEU A 426 7.90 -15.90 -41.09
C LEU A 426 7.86 -15.25 -39.69
N LEU A 427 7.28 -15.91 -38.68
CA LEU A 427 7.33 -15.43 -37.30
C LEU A 427 8.76 -15.33 -36.76
N ARG A 428 9.62 -16.32 -37.06
CA ARG A 428 11.03 -16.31 -36.63
C ARG A 428 11.81 -15.24 -37.38
N ASP A 429 11.71 -15.25 -38.71
CA ASP A 429 12.45 -14.34 -39.57
C ASP A 429 12.00 -12.88 -39.36
N GLY A 430 10.70 -12.66 -39.19
CA GLY A 430 10.13 -11.34 -38.91
C GLY A 430 10.59 -10.76 -37.58
N ARG A 431 10.65 -11.56 -36.51
CA ARG A 431 11.23 -11.11 -35.22
C ARG A 431 12.70 -10.73 -35.37
N ALA A 432 13.49 -11.59 -36.00
CA ALA A 432 14.90 -11.31 -36.25
C ALA A 432 15.11 -10.05 -37.13
N ALA A 433 14.27 -9.84 -38.13
CA ALA A 433 14.31 -8.66 -38.99
C ALA A 433 13.95 -7.37 -38.23
N ILE A 434 12.91 -7.41 -37.38
CA ILE A 434 12.52 -6.29 -36.50
C ILE A 434 13.66 -5.93 -35.56
N ASP A 435 14.24 -6.91 -34.87
CA ASP A 435 15.32 -6.69 -33.91
C ASP A 435 16.56 -6.10 -34.59
N LYS A 436 16.95 -6.66 -35.74
CA LYS A 436 18.06 -6.15 -36.54
C LYS A 436 17.80 -4.71 -37.00
N ARG A 437 16.62 -4.43 -37.55
CA ARG A 437 16.29 -3.11 -38.06
C ARG A 437 16.18 -2.08 -36.94
N ARG A 438 15.65 -2.47 -35.78
CA ARG A 438 15.58 -1.61 -34.61
C ARG A 438 16.97 -1.21 -34.15
N TYR A 439 17.89 -2.17 -34.07
CA TYR A 439 19.29 -1.92 -33.76
C TYR A 439 19.94 -0.94 -34.73
N GLU A 440 19.76 -1.12 -36.05
CA GLU A 440 20.30 -0.22 -37.07
C GLU A 440 19.78 1.22 -36.94
N VAL A 441 18.47 1.38 -36.70
CA VAL A 441 17.84 2.69 -36.55
C VAL A 441 18.30 3.39 -35.28
N ASP A 442 18.33 2.67 -34.15
CA ASP A 442 18.80 3.22 -32.88
C ASP A 442 20.28 3.63 -32.98
N LEU A 443 21.11 2.85 -33.69
CA LEU A 443 22.50 3.20 -33.98
C LEU A 443 22.63 4.48 -34.83
N GLN A 444 21.81 4.62 -35.87
CA GLN A 444 21.81 5.82 -36.73
C GLN A 444 21.37 7.07 -35.96
N GLN A 445 20.30 6.98 -35.17
CA GLN A 445 19.84 8.07 -34.32
C GLN A 445 20.90 8.46 -33.29
N GLN A 446 21.56 7.46 -32.71
CA GLN A 446 22.64 7.68 -31.77
C GLN A 446 23.82 8.43 -32.42
N ARG A 447 24.25 8.05 -33.63
CA ARG A 447 25.27 8.79 -34.39
C ARG A 447 24.83 10.24 -34.66
N ALA A 448 23.59 10.45 -35.09
CA ALA A 448 23.07 11.80 -35.36
C ALA A 448 23.09 12.70 -34.10
N LYS A 449 22.71 12.17 -32.94
CA LYS A 449 22.79 12.90 -31.66
C LYS A 449 24.23 13.26 -31.28
N VAL A 450 25.18 12.35 -31.49
CA VAL A 450 26.60 12.63 -31.24
C VAL A 450 27.10 13.72 -32.19
N ASP A 451 26.76 13.66 -33.49
CA ASP A 451 27.16 14.67 -34.47
C ASP A 451 26.56 16.05 -34.18
N GLU A 452 25.31 16.11 -33.73
CA GLU A 452 24.68 17.36 -33.28
C GLU A 452 25.42 17.95 -32.06
N ALA A 453 25.70 17.13 -31.05
CA ALA A 453 26.46 17.56 -29.87
C ALA A 453 27.87 18.04 -30.24
N ARG A 454 28.57 17.32 -31.15
CA ARG A 454 29.87 17.72 -31.69
C ARG A 454 29.80 19.07 -32.40
N LYS A 455 28.80 19.25 -33.26
CA LYS A 455 28.61 20.50 -34.03
C LYS A 455 28.34 21.68 -33.09
N ASN A 456 27.49 21.51 -32.09
CA ASN A 456 27.20 22.53 -31.11
C ASN A 456 28.46 22.93 -30.31
N ALA A 457 29.16 21.94 -29.74
CA ALA A 457 30.39 22.19 -29.00
C ALA A 457 31.47 22.84 -29.85
N ALA A 458 31.66 22.39 -31.10
CA ALA A 458 32.62 23.01 -32.03
C ALA A 458 32.24 24.46 -32.37
N GLY A 459 30.95 24.77 -32.50
CA GLY A 459 30.44 26.12 -32.72
C GLY A 459 30.78 27.05 -31.55
N LEU A 460 30.44 26.64 -30.32
CA LEU A 460 30.73 27.40 -29.11
C LEU A 460 32.23 27.58 -28.87
N VAL A 461 33.03 26.53 -29.06
CA VAL A 461 34.49 26.63 -28.97
C VAL A 461 35.06 27.56 -30.02
N THR A 462 34.51 27.60 -31.23
CA THR A 462 34.95 28.54 -32.26
C THR A 462 34.60 30.00 -31.89
N GLN A 463 33.46 30.22 -31.25
CA GLN A 463 33.02 31.55 -30.82
C GLN A 463 33.92 32.15 -29.74
N ILE A 464 34.27 31.37 -28.71
CA ILE A 464 35.15 31.85 -27.62
C ILE A 464 36.59 32.16 -28.08
N GLN A 465 37.01 31.66 -29.24
CA GLN A 465 38.33 31.96 -29.82
C GLN A 465 38.35 33.32 -30.54
N LYS A 466 37.20 33.77 -31.06
CA LYS A 466 37.10 35.03 -31.83
C LYS A 466 36.89 36.24 -30.92
N ASP A 467 35.99 36.10 -29.95
CA ASP A 467 35.58 37.22 -29.10
C ASP A 467 36.42 37.27 -27.81
N LYS A 468 36.25 38.31 -26.98
CA LYS A 468 36.68 38.29 -25.56
C LYS A 468 35.55 37.64 -24.76
N PRO A 469 35.55 36.30 -24.56
CA PRO A 469 34.40 35.63 -23.99
C PRO A 469 34.23 36.01 -22.52
N THR A 470 33.00 35.97 -22.04
CA THR A 470 32.71 36.01 -20.60
C THR A 470 32.98 34.65 -19.96
N GLU A 471 33.12 34.60 -18.64
CA GLU A 471 33.27 33.33 -17.92
C GLU A 471 32.08 32.40 -18.17
N ALA A 472 30.87 32.95 -18.31
CA ALA A 472 29.68 32.18 -18.66
C ALA A 472 29.80 31.50 -20.04
N GLN A 473 30.33 32.19 -21.05
CA GLN A 473 30.53 31.63 -22.38
C GLN A 473 31.61 30.53 -22.40
N LEU A 474 32.66 30.68 -21.60
CA LEU A 474 33.66 29.62 -21.42
C LEU A 474 33.04 28.38 -20.76
N GLN A 475 32.24 28.57 -19.71
CA GLN A 475 31.55 27.49 -19.02
C GLN A 475 30.53 26.78 -19.92
N GLU A 476 29.82 27.53 -20.75
CA GLU A 476 28.87 26.99 -21.74
C GLU A 476 29.59 26.09 -22.76
N ALA A 477 30.74 26.54 -23.29
CA ALA A 477 31.55 25.73 -24.19
C ALA A 477 32.05 24.43 -23.52
N GLU A 478 32.51 24.49 -22.26
CA GLU A 478 32.90 23.29 -21.50
C GLU A 478 31.74 22.32 -21.29
N ASN A 479 30.55 22.85 -20.96
CA ASN A 479 29.36 22.04 -20.77
C ASN A 479 28.91 21.38 -22.07
N ALA A 480 29.00 22.09 -23.20
CA ALA A 480 28.72 21.52 -24.51
C ALA A 480 29.70 20.38 -24.88
N VAL A 481 30.99 20.53 -24.55
CA VAL A 481 31.99 19.46 -24.74
C VAL A 481 31.70 18.26 -23.83
N LYS A 482 31.35 18.49 -22.55
CA LYS A 482 30.91 17.41 -21.64
C LYS A 482 29.66 16.69 -22.14
N GLN A 483 28.73 17.40 -22.77
CA GLN A 483 27.52 16.82 -23.33
C GLN A 483 27.83 15.79 -24.44
N ILE A 484 28.93 15.96 -25.20
CA ILE A 484 29.39 14.93 -26.14
C ILE A 484 29.65 13.60 -25.40
N GLY A 485 30.32 13.68 -24.24
CA GLY A 485 30.60 12.51 -23.40
C GLY A 485 29.33 11.81 -22.92
N VAL A 486 28.35 12.57 -22.44
CA VAL A 486 27.04 12.05 -22.00
C VAL A 486 26.33 11.33 -23.15
N VAL A 487 26.29 11.94 -24.34
CA VAL A 487 25.66 11.32 -25.51
C VAL A 487 26.42 10.05 -25.90
N LEU A 488 27.76 10.05 -25.93
CA LEU A 488 28.54 8.85 -26.21
C LEU A 488 28.30 7.71 -25.20
N GLU A 489 28.11 8.03 -23.92
CA GLU A 489 27.83 7.04 -22.87
C GLU A 489 26.47 6.37 -23.06
N ALA A 490 25.44 7.12 -23.47
CA ALA A 490 24.15 6.53 -23.88
C ALA A 490 24.30 5.54 -25.05
N GLY A 491 25.33 5.72 -25.89
CA GLY A 491 25.69 4.83 -26.99
C GLY A 491 26.62 3.66 -26.63
N ALA A 492 26.98 3.46 -25.36
CA ALA A 492 28.00 2.49 -24.96
C ALA A 492 27.68 1.04 -25.39
N GLN A 493 26.40 0.69 -25.46
CA GLN A 493 25.96 -0.63 -25.93
C GLN A 493 26.33 -0.92 -27.39
N PHE A 494 26.42 0.11 -28.24
CA PHE A 494 26.79 -0.02 -29.65
C PHE A 494 28.30 -0.23 -29.82
N VAL A 495 29.13 0.27 -28.90
CA VAL A 495 30.60 0.10 -28.94
C VAL A 495 30.99 -1.37 -28.88
N LYS A 496 30.24 -2.19 -28.14
CA LYS A 496 30.52 -3.64 -28.01
C LYS A 496 30.05 -4.45 -29.22
N LYS A 497 29.06 -3.94 -29.96
CA LYS A 497 28.32 -4.68 -30.99
C LYS A 497 28.70 -4.24 -32.42
N ASP A 498 29.18 -3.02 -32.59
CA ASP A 498 29.53 -2.43 -33.88
C ASP A 498 30.93 -1.80 -33.84
N ARG A 499 31.85 -2.39 -34.62
CA ARG A 499 33.25 -1.96 -34.68
C ARG A 499 33.38 -0.54 -35.23
N ASP A 500 32.56 -0.16 -36.21
CA ASP A 500 32.64 1.17 -36.83
C ASP A 500 32.17 2.25 -35.87
N TYR A 501 31.14 1.97 -35.07
CA TYR A 501 30.72 2.86 -33.99
C TYR A 501 31.76 2.96 -32.88
N ALA A 502 32.46 1.86 -32.55
CA ALA A 502 33.56 1.89 -31.59
C ALA A 502 34.70 2.81 -32.06
N LEU A 503 35.07 2.74 -33.34
CA LEU A 503 36.06 3.64 -33.95
C LEU A 503 35.56 5.10 -33.96
N TYR A 504 34.31 5.33 -34.35
CA TYR A 504 33.69 6.65 -34.33
C TYR A 504 33.62 7.26 -32.93
N ALA A 505 33.29 6.47 -31.91
CA ALA A 505 33.27 6.91 -30.52
C ALA A 505 34.67 7.26 -30.02
N LYS A 506 35.70 6.51 -30.43
CA LYS A 506 37.11 6.82 -30.14
C LYS A 506 37.53 8.16 -30.78
N GLU A 507 37.28 8.33 -32.08
CA GLU A 507 37.59 9.57 -32.80
C GLU A 507 36.84 10.77 -32.17
N THR A 508 35.58 10.56 -31.76
CA THR A 508 34.81 11.61 -31.08
C THR A 508 35.42 11.99 -29.73
N LYS A 509 35.94 11.03 -28.96
CA LYS A 509 36.65 11.31 -27.70
C LYS A 509 37.96 12.07 -27.94
N GLU A 510 38.70 11.74 -28.98
CA GLU A 510 39.90 12.49 -29.39
C GLU A 510 39.52 13.93 -29.76
N ARG A 511 38.44 14.13 -30.51
CA ARG A 511 37.94 15.48 -30.85
C ARG A 511 37.46 16.26 -29.63
N MET A 512 36.83 15.58 -28.66
CA MET A 512 36.43 16.17 -27.38
C MET A 512 37.65 16.67 -26.59
N ALA A 513 38.73 15.89 -26.54
CA ALA A 513 39.99 16.29 -25.93
C ALA A 513 40.60 17.52 -26.62
N GLU A 514 40.62 17.54 -27.96
CA GLU A 514 41.09 18.71 -28.72
C GLU A 514 40.27 19.97 -28.44
N LEU A 515 38.94 19.85 -28.31
CA LEU A 515 38.07 20.98 -27.96
C LEU A 515 38.35 21.48 -26.52
N ASN A 516 38.53 20.58 -25.57
CA ASN A 516 38.92 20.94 -24.19
C ASN A 516 40.28 21.65 -24.14
N ASP A 517 41.27 21.16 -24.89
CA ASP A 517 42.59 21.80 -24.97
C ASP A 517 42.51 23.22 -25.55
N ARG A 518 41.65 23.44 -26.56
CA ARG A 518 41.40 24.78 -27.12
C ARG A 518 40.77 25.72 -26.09
N ILE A 519 39.80 25.24 -25.30
CA ILE A 519 39.20 26.02 -24.20
C ILE A 519 40.26 26.36 -23.15
N ALA A 520 41.05 25.37 -22.70
CA ALA A 520 42.09 25.56 -21.69
C ALA A 520 43.14 26.58 -22.14
N ARG A 521 43.62 26.47 -23.39
CA ARG A 521 44.54 27.47 -23.98
C ARG A 521 43.92 28.87 -24.01
N ARG A 522 42.63 29.00 -24.33
CA ARG A 522 41.94 30.30 -24.33
C ARG A 522 41.86 30.91 -22.93
N LYS A 523 41.55 30.10 -21.91
CA LYS A 523 41.55 30.52 -20.51
C LYS A 523 42.93 31.04 -20.06
N ILE A 524 44.00 30.33 -20.43
CA ILE A 524 45.38 30.76 -20.16
C ILE A 524 45.66 32.12 -20.80
N VAL A 525 45.34 32.30 -22.08
CA VAL A 525 45.55 33.57 -22.80
C VAL A 525 44.78 34.73 -22.15
N MET A 526 43.55 34.50 -21.70
CA MET A 526 42.77 35.53 -20.99
C MET A 526 43.36 35.86 -19.62
N SER A 527 43.69 34.84 -18.82
CA SER A 527 44.36 35.04 -17.53
C SER A 527 45.67 35.80 -17.70
N ALA A 528 46.43 35.51 -18.76
CA ALA A 528 47.66 36.22 -19.11
C ALA A 528 47.39 37.69 -19.44
N ALA A 529 46.38 37.98 -20.27
CA ALA A 529 45.99 39.34 -20.60
C ALA A 529 45.58 40.15 -19.36
N ASP A 530 44.70 39.59 -18.52
CA ASP A 530 44.23 40.26 -17.30
C ASP A 530 45.38 40.45 -16.28
N SER A 531 46.28 39.47 -16.17
CA SER A 531 47.45 39.58 -15.29
C SER A 531 48.44 40.65 -15.77
N ARG A 532 48.61 40.85 -17.09
CA ARG A 532 49.42 41.98 -17.61
C ARG A 532 48.80 43.32 -17.24
N VAL A 533 47.48 43.46 -17.32
CA VAL A 533 46.77 44.68 -16.90
C VAL A 533 46.97 44.94 -15.42
N LEU A 534 46.78 43.92 -14.58
CA LEU A 534 47.00 44.03 -13.14
C LEU A 534 48.44 44.44 -12.79
N LEU A 535 49.44 43.81 -13.42
CA LEU A 535 50.84 44.17 -13.19
C LEU A 535 51.14 45.61 -13.64
N ALA A 536 50.60 46.05 -14.78
CA ALA A 536 50.74 47.44 -15.24
C ALA A 536 50.17 48.44 -14.23
N GLU A 537 48.96 48.16 -13.71
CA GLU A 537 48.31 48.99 -12.69
C GLU A 537 49.15 49.04 -11.41
N ARG A 538 49.61 47.89 -10.91
CA ARG A 538 50.44 47.79 -9.70
C ARG A 538 51.77 48.52 -9.84
N VAL A 539 52.42 48.45 -11.00
CA VAL A 539 53.63 49.24 -11.30
C VAL A 539 53.32 50.74 -11.21
N ASN A 540 52.22 51.19 -11.81
CA ASN A 540 51.84 52.61 -11.78
C ASN A 540 51.53 53.09 -10.36
N VAL A 541 50.80 52.31 -9.57
CA VAL A 541 50.52 52.62 -8.16
C VAL A 541 51.82 52.68 -7.35
N ALA A 542 52.71 51.70 -7.50
CA ALA A 542 54.00 51.70 -6.80
C ALA A 542 54.85 52.92 -7.18
N LYS A 543 54.88 53.32 -8.46
CA LYS A 543 55.54 54.56 -8.91
C LYS A 543 54.94 55.80 -8.26
N GLU A 544 53.61 55.93 -8.27
CA GLU A 544 52.92 57.08 -7.68
C GLU A 544 53.24 57.20 -6.18
N LYS A 545 53.14 56.11 -5.42
CA LYS A 545 53.44 56.13 -3.97
C LYS A 545 54.91 56.42 -3.69
N LEU A 546 55.81 55.97 -4.56
CA LEU A 546 57.24 56.25 -4.44
C LEU A 546 57.61 57.69 -4.83
N GLU A 547 56.92 58.33 -5.76
CA GLU A 547 57.14 59.76 -6.03
C GLU A 547 56.74 60.62 -4.83
N ALA A 548 55.67 60.25 -4.11
CA ALA A 548 55.25 60.96 -2.91
C ALA A 548 56.34 61.00 -1.81
N THR A 549 57.17 59.95 -1.71
CA THR A 549 58.24 59.88 -0.70
C THR A 549 59.46 60.75 -1.00
N LYS A 550 59.60 61.25 -2.24
CA LYS A 550 60.72 62.12 -2.60
C LYS A 550 60.55 63.54 -2.06
N THR A 551 59.32 63.95 -1.79
CA THR A 551 59.02 65.28 -1.25
C THR A 551 59.75 65.52 0.07
N VAL A 552 60.19 66.75 0.30
CA VAL A 552 60.95 67.12 1.49
C VAL A 552 60.13 66.98 2.79
N SER A 553 58.80 67.05 2.67
CA SER A 553 57.83 66.88 3.75
C SER A 553 57.36 65.44 3.96
N SER A 554 57.94 64.47 3.26
CA SER A 554 57.57 63.06 3.39
C SER A 554 57.73 62.53 4.81
N THR A 555 56.78 61.70 5.21
CA THR A 555 56.68 61.11 6.55
C THR A 555 57.05 59.62 6.52
N ASP A 556 57.19 59.02 7.71
CA ASP A 556 57.39 57.57 7.83
C ASP A 556 56.19 56.77 7.27
N ALA A 557 54.96 57.32 7.36
CA ALA A 557 53.76 56.71 6.81
C ALA A 557 53.76 56.68 5.26
N ASP A 558 54.34 57.71 4.61
CA ASP A 558 54.49 57.73 3.16
C ASP A 558 55.46 56.63 2.70
N ILE A 559 56.56 56.44 3.43
CA ILE A 559 57.55 55.37 3.19
C ILE A 559 56.92 53.99 3.40
N GLU A 560 56.12 53.80 4.43
CA GLU A 560 55.40 52.55 4.68
C GLU A 560 54.39 52.25 3.56
N THR A 561 53.64 53.26 3.11
CA THR A 561 52.67 53.12 2.01
C THR A 561 53.35 52.76 0.69
N ALA A 562 54.49 53.39 0.39
CA ALA A 562 55.30 53.03 -0.78
C ALA A 562 55.89 51.62 -0.65
N SER A 563 56.39 51.25 0.54
CA SER A 563 56.92 49.90 0.80
C SER A 563 55.87 48.83 0.55
N LYS A 564 54.66 49.01 1.09
CA LYS A 564 53.54 48.11 0.89
C LYS A 564 53.15 47.99 -0.59
N SER A 565 53.16 49.08 -1.34
CA SER A 565 52.83 49.05 -2.78
C SER A 565 53.86 48.27 -3.61
N VAL A 566 55.15 48.36 -3.24
CA VAL A 566 56.23 47.57 -3.85
C VAL A 566 56.12 46.09 -3.49
N GLU A 567 55.79 45.76 -2.24
CA GLU A 567 55.52 44.38 -1.79
C GLU A 567 54.30 43.77 -2.50
N GLU A 568 53.21 44.53 -2.65
CA GLU A 568 52.01 44.08 -3.37
C GLU A 568 52.29 43.80 -4.85
N LEU A 569 53.17 44.59 -5.49
CA LEU A 569 53.65 44.31 -6.85
C LEU A 569 54.46 43.00 -6.91
N MET A 570 55.36 42.78 -5.95
CA MET A 570 56.13 41.54 -5.85
C MET A 570 55.22 40.32 -5.71
N GLN A 571 54.26 40.37 -4.78
CA GLN A 571 53.28 39.30 -4.57
C GLN A 571 52.42 39.05 -5.82
N ALA A 572 52.02 40.11 -6.55
CA ALA A 572 51.24 39.97 -7.77
C ALA A 572 51.99 39.18 -8.87
N ILE A 573 53.32 39.28 -8.93
CA ILE A 573 54.16 38.47 -9.83
C ILE A 573 54.21 37.02 -9.32
N GLU A 574 54.48 36.81 -8.04
CA GLU A 574 54.63 35.46 -7.45
C GLU A 574 53.36 34.61 -7.54
N VAL A 575 52.19 35.19 -7.24
CA VAL A 575 50.89 34.49 -7.28
C VAL A 575 50.57 33.93 -8.67
N ARG A 576 51.17 34.50 -9.72
CA ARG A 576 50.92 34.12 -11.12
C ARG A 576 52.14 33.44 -11.77
N ALA A 577 53.11 32.98 -11.00
CA ALA A 577 54.33 32.36 -11.52
C ALA A 577 54.06 31.15 -12.44
N GLU A 578 53.04 30.35 -12.14
CA GLU A 578 52.68 29.20 -12.99
C GLU A 578 52.19 29.62 -14.38
N LEU A 579 51.58 30.81 -14.50
CA LEU A 579 51.13 31.36 -15.78
C LEU A 579 52.32 31.70 -16.70
N GLU A 580 53.50 31.94 -16.15
CA GLU A 580 54.72 32.17 -16.94
C GLU A 580 55.16 30.91 -17.68
N ARG A 581 54.91 29.72 -17.13
CA ARG A 581 55.17 28.45 -17.82
C ARG A 581 54.15 28.18 -18.92
N GLN A 582 52.95 28.76 -18.79
CA GLN A 582 51.81 28.48 -19.65
C GLN A 582 51.66 29.49 -20.80
N ASP A 583 52.09 30.74 -20.61
CA ASP A 583 52.03 31.82 -21.61
C ASP A 583 53.36 32.59 -21.69
N ALA A 584 54.11 32.38 -22.79
CA ALA A 584 55.41 33.02 -23.01
C ALA A 584 55.32 34.56 -23.07
N GLY A 585 54.19 35.11 -23.56
CA GLY A 585 53.98 36.55 -23.60
C GLY A 585 53.84 37.17 -22.21
N TYR A 586 53.17 36.48 -21.28
CA TYR A 586 53.09 36.85 -19.89
C TYR A 586 54.43 36.69 -19.19
N ALA A 587 55.16 35.59 -19.42
CA ALA A 587 56.51 35.39 -18.87
C ALA A 587 57.44 36.57 -19.20
N SER A 588 57.51 36.96 -20.48
CA SER A 588 58.29 38.13 -20.91
C SER A 588 57.79 39.45 -20.30
N TYR A 589 56.49 39.59 -20.05
CA TYR A 589 55.95 40.78 -19.38
C TYR A 589 56.31 40.79 -17.89
N ALA A 590 56.13 39.67 -17.18
CA ALA A 590 56.46 39.50 -15.78
C ALA A 590 57.96 39.72 -15.53
N GLU A 591 58.84 39.22 -16.42
CA GLU A 591 60.28 39.49 -16.35
C GLU A 591 60.60 40.98 -16.48
N ARG A 592 59.96 41.70 -17.42
CA ARG A 592 60.08 43.16 -17.51
C ARG A 592 59.56 43.86 -16.25
N THR A 593 58.47 43.37 -15.67
CA THR A 593 57.94 43.87 -14.40
C THR A 593 58.90 43.61 -13.24
N ARG A 594 59.59 42.47 -13.17
CA ARG A 594 60.64 42.20 -12.18
C ARG A 594 61.81 43.18 -12.30
N ASN A 595 62.24 43.47 -13.53
CA ASN A 595 63.28 44.48 -13.75
C ASN A 595 62.84 45.88 -13.29
N GLU A 596 61.56 46.22 -13.47
CA GLU A 596 61.02 47.48 -12.96
C GLU A 596 60.88 47.47 -11.44
N LEU A 597 60.46 46.35 -10.85
CA LEU A 597 60.39 46.14 -9.41
C LEU A 597 61.75 46.37 -8.75
N LEU A 598 62.85 45.85 -9.33
CA LEU A 598 64.21 46.09 -8.83
C LEU A 598 64.52 47.59 -8.75
N LYS A 599 64.19 48.37 -9.79
CA LYS A 599 64.38 49.83 -9.77
C LYS A 599 63.53 50.51 -8.71
N LEU A 600 62.29 50.05 -8.52
CA LEU A 600 61.40 50.58 -7.49
C LEU A 600 61.91 50.28 -6.08
N VAL A 601 62.46 49.08 -5.84
CA VAL A 601 63.08 48.69 -4.57
C VAL A 601 64.32 49.56 -4.29
N GLU A 602 65.20 49.76 -5.27
CA GLU A 602 66.37 50.63 -5.12
C GLU A 602 65.97 52.08 -4.80
N ALA A 603 64.96 52.62 -5.49
CA ALA A 603 64.49 53.98 -5.27
C ALA A 603 63.71 54.13 -3.94
N LEU A 604 63.03 53.07 -3.47
CA LEU A 604 62.42 53.02 -2.15
C LEU A 604 63.50 53.03 -1.05
N GLU A 605 64.58 52.28 -1.21
CA GLU A 605 65.69 52.27 -0.26
C GLU A 605 66.37 53.64 -0.19
N ALA A 606 66.59 54.30 -1.34
CA ALA A 606 67.06 55.67 -1.38
C ALA A 606 66.12 56.64 -0.64
N SER A 607 64.80 56.46 -0.79
CA SER A 607 63.79 57.27 -0.07
C SER A 607 63.79 56.99 1.43
N LYS A 608 63.97 55.74 1.87
CA LYS A 608 64.12 55.36 3.28
C LYS A 608 65.33 56.03 3.91
N GLN A 609 66.47 56.03 3.22
CA GLN A 609 67.71 56.65 3.69
C GLN A 609 67.57 58.18 3.75
N ALA A 610 66.95 58.80 2.73
CA ALA A 610 66.66 60.24 2.72
C ALA A 610 65.70 60.64 3.87
N ARG A 611 64.65 59.86 4.12
CA ARG A 611 63.74 60.05 5.25
C ARG A 611 64.46 59.91 6.59
N ALA A 612 65.27 58.86 6.75
CA ALA A 612 66.06 58.64 7.95
C ALA A 612 67.00 59.82 8.21
N LEU A 613 67.66 60.37 7.18
CA LEU A 613 68.50 61.56 7.29
C LEU A 613 67.69 62.78 7.76
N ARG A 614 66.53 63.06 7.14
CA ARG A 614 65.66 64.18 7.54
C ARG A 614 65.21 64.05 9.00
N ARG A 615 64.94 62.83 9.46
CA ARG A 615 64.57 62.52 10.84
C ARG A 615 65.72 62.75 11.82
N THR A 616 66.91 62.22 11.53
CA THR A 616 68.09 62.34 12.40
C THR A 616 68.68 63.75 12.40
N THR A 617 68.43 64.54 11.36
CA THR A 617 68.94 65.91 11.24
C THR A 617 67.85 66.96 11.51
N GLY A 618 67.07 67.36 10.51
CA GLY A 618 66.11 68.47 10.59
C GLY A 618 65.07 68.32 11.70
N GLU A 619 64.46 67.15 11.83
CA GLU A 619 63.48 66.91 12.91
C GLU A 619 64.14 66.87 14.28
N ALA A 620 65.34 66.30 14.39
CA ALA A 620 66.11 66.30 15.63
C ALA A 620 66.53 67.72 16.04
N LEU A 621 66.95 68.56 15.08
CA LEU A 621 67.29 69.98 15.26
C LEU A 621 66.07 70.78 15.73
N ALA A 622 64.91 70.57 15.09
CA ALA A 622 63.66 71.20 15.49
C ALA A 622 63.23 70.75 16.90
N ALA A 623 63.31 69.45 17.19
CA ALA A 623 63.00 68.90 18.50
C ALA A 623 63.96 69.40 19.59
N ALA A 624 65.25 69.53 19.28
CA ALA A 624 66.24 70.09 20.20
C ALA A 624 66.05 71.59 20.43
N SER A 625 65.72 72.35 19.39
CA SER A 625 65.37 73.77 19.49
C SER A 625 64.15 73.97 20.40
N ALA A 626 63.10 73.16 20.22
CA ALA A 626 61.92 73.18 21.08
C ALA A 626 62.24 72.78 22.53
N ALA A 627 63.08 71.75 22.73
CA ALA A 627 63.52 71.34 24.06
C ALA A 627 64.35 72.43 24.75
N SER A 628 65.24 73.10 24.03
CA SER A 628 66.06 74.22 24.51
C SER A 628 65.20 75.42 24.92
N GLN A 629 64.20 75.80 24.11
CA GLN A 629 63.27 76.87 24.45
C GLN A 629 62.44 76.53 25.70
N LYS A 630 61.96 75.28 25.81
CA LYS A 630 61.29 74.79 27.02
C LYS A 630 62.22 74.79 28.23
N ALA A 631 63.51 74.47 28.06
CA ALA A 631 64.49 74.54 29.14
C ALA A 631 64.73 75.98 29.61
N ALA A 632 64.83 76.93 28.68
CA ALA A 632 65.05 78.33 29.00
C ALA A 632 63.92 78.94 29.84
N SER A 633 62.70 78.45 29.65
CA SER A 633 61.47 78.89 30.34
C SER A 633 61.09 78.04 31.56
N ALA A 634 61.82 76.94 31.83
CA ALA A 634 61.54 76.07 32.96
C ALA A 634 61.99 76.70 34.29
N SER A 635 61.05 76.83 35.23
CA SER A 635 61.34 77.26 36.61
C SER A 635 61.93 76.13 37.47
N ASP A 636 61.56 74.88 37.20
CA ASP A 636 62.13 73.70 37.86
C ASP A 636 63.54 73.41 37.31
N LEU A 637 64.55 73.49 38.18
CA LEU A 637 65.96 73.30 37.82
C LEU A 637 66.30 71.86 37.38
N ARG A 638 65.62 70.83 37.92
CA ARG A 638 65.84 69.44 37.48
C ARG A 638 65.33 69.26 36.07
N LYS A 639 64.09 69.70 35.81
CA LYS A 639 63.48 69.66 34.48
C LYS A 639 64.27 70.50 33.47
N ARG A 640 64.78 71.66 33.89
CA ARG A 640 65.65 72.53 33.07
C ARG A 640 66.94 71.83 32.66
N LYS A 641 67.63 71.19 33.61
CA LYS A 641 68.85 70.40 33.35
C LYS A 641 68.58 69.25 32.39
N GLU A 642 67.50 68.48 32.62
CA GLU A 642 67.10 67.36 31.76
C GLU A 642 66.78 67.81 30.33
N LEU A 643 66.04 68.91 30.16
CA LEU A 643 65.68 69.45 28.84
C LEU A 643 66.91 69.96 28.08
N TYR A 644 67.85 70.65 28.73
CA TYR A 644 69.11 71.04 28.09
C TYR A 644 69.98 69.82 27.75
N ALA A 645 70.06 68.82 28.64
CA ALA A 645 70.79 67.58 28.36
C ALA A 645 70.21 66.84 27.16
N SER A 646 68.88 66.68 27.10
CA SER A 646 68.19 66.05 25.96
C SER A 646 68.36 66.85 24.66
N ALA A 647 68.34 68.19 24.73
CA ALA A 647 68.59 69.04 23.57
C ALA A 647 70.03 68.86 23.05
N VAL A 648 71.04 68.90 23.93
CA VAL A 648 72.44 68.69 23.57
C VAL A 648 72.68 67.30 22.99
N GLU A 649 72.09 66.26 23.59
CA GLU A 649 72.19 64.89 23.09
C GLU A 649 71.62 64.76 21.67
N LYS A 650 70.43 65.31 21.42
CA LYS A 650 69.81 65.31 20.07
C LYS A 650 70.62 66.10 19.05
N LEU A 651 71.24 67.21 19.44
CA LEU A 651 72.08 68.01 18.53
C LEU A 651 73.39 67.30 18.21
N LYS A 652 74.01 66.64 19.21
CA LYS A 652 75.20 65.80 18.98
C LYS A 652 74.86 64.62 18.08
N ALA A 653 73.75 63.93 18.33
CA ALA A 653 73.27 62.86 17.46
C ALA A 653 73.00 63.38 16.05
N CYS A 654 72.34 64.54 15.89
CA CYS A 654 72.14 65.17 14.59
C CYS A 654 73.45 65.37 13.81
N GLN A 655 74.48 65.86 14.49
CA GLN A 655 75.79 66.06 13.88
C GLN A 655 76.49 64.73 13.56
N GLU A 656 76.66 63.87 14.56
CA GLU A 656 77.45 62.64 14.45
C GLU A 656 76.77 61.62 13.53
N GLU A 657 75.49 61.35 13.75
CA GLU A 657 74.69 60.42 12.97
C GLU A 657 74.48 60.93 11.54
N GLY A 658 74.13 62.21 11.38
CA GLY A 658 74.02 62.82 10.06
C GLY A 658 75.33 62.69 9.27
N SER A 659 76.47 62.92 9.92
CA SER A 659 77.78 62.83 9.27
C SER A 659 78.14 61.39 8.89
N ARG A 660 77.74 60.42 9.73
CA ARG A 660 77.90 59.00 9.45
C ARG A 660 77.07 58.61 8.23
N MET A 661 75.80 59.01 8.19
CA MET A 661 74.90 58.71 7.08
C MET A 661 75.41 59.29 5.74
N LEU A 662 75.95 60.52 5.73
CA LEU A 662 76.54 61.10 4.52
C LEU A 662 77.82 60.39 4.06
N LYS A 663 78.62 59.85 5.00
CA LYS A 663 79.81 59.06 4.68
C LYS A 663 79.44 57.70 4.10
N GLU A 664 78.42 57.05 4.65
CA GLU A 664 77.92 55.76 4.19
C GLU A 664 77.21 55.87 2.84
N ASN A 665 76.52 56.99 2.58
CA ASN A 665 75.91 57.26 1.28
C ASN A 665 76.06 58.73 0.86
N THR A 666 77.03 58.99 -0.02
CA THR A 666 77.33 60.32 -0.54
C THR A 666 76.20 60.93 -1.37
N ARG A 667 75.25 60.13 -1.89
CA ARG A 667 74.08 60.65 -2.62
C ARG A 667 73.12 61.41 -1.70
N LEU A 668 73.19 61.19 -0.40
CA LEU A 668 72.37 61.90 0.58
C LEU A 668 72.74 63.38 0.70
N VAL A 669 73.92 63.81 0.25
CA VAL A 669 74.36 65.22 0.28
C VAL A 669 73.40 66.13 -0.50
N THR A 670 72.76 65.62 -1.55
CA THR A 670 71.82 66.40 -2.37
C THR A 670 70.41 66.48 -1.77
N VAL A 671 70.09 65.67 -0.76
CA VAL A 671 68.75 65.59 -0.15
C VAL A 671 68.46 66.85 0.66
N ASP A 672 67.36 67.52 0.35
CA ASP A 672 66.91 68.65 1.15
C ASP A 672 66.32 68.19 2.49
N VAL A 673 66.60 68.96 3.54
CA VAL A 673 66.10 68.79 4.90
C VAL A 673 65.35 70.05 5.30
N LEU A 674 64.15 69.90 5.87
CA LEU A 674 63.38 71.06 6.34
C LEU A 674 63.92 71.58 7.67
N VAL A 675 64.31 72.84 7.69
CA VAL A 675 64.62 73.60 8.91
C VAL A 675 63.82 74.89 8.89
N GLY A 676 62.95 75.10 9.89
CA GLY A 676 62.08 76.29 9.94
C GLY A 676 61.14 76.43 8.75
N GLY A 677 60.80 75.33 8.07
CA GLY A 677 59.97 75.32 6.86
C GLY A 677 60.72 75.60 5.55
N GLN A 678 62.04 75.83 5.60
CA GLN A 678 62.87 76.02 4.41
C GLN A 678 63.72 74.77 4.13
N PRO A 679 63.91 74.40 2.84
CA PRO A 679 64.82 73.33 2.47
C PRO A 679 66.27 73.80 2.64
N VAL A 680 67.05 73.04 3.41
CA VAL A 680 68.45 73.30 3.74
C VAL A 680 69.28 72.05 3.43
N LYS A 681 70.55 72.22 3.04
CA LYS A 681 71.43 71.08 2.76
C LYS A 681 71.88 70.38 4.05
N PRO A 682 72.07 69.05 4.05
CA PRO A 682 72.34 68.30 5.29
C PRO A 682 73.61 68.77 6.00
N GLU A 683 74.65 69.15 5.26
CA GLU A 683 75.89 69.71 5.83
C GLU A 683 75.65 70.99 6.62
N GLU A 684 74.82 71.88 6.10
CA GLU A 684 74.42 73.11 6.77
C GLU A 684 73.57 72.82 8.00
N VAL A 685 72.65 71.84 7.94
CA VAL A 685 71.85 71.42 9.10
C VAL A 685 72.75 70.85 10.21
N MET A 686 73.73 70.01 9.87
CA MET A 686 74.68 69.48 10.85
C MET A 686 75.58 70.57 11.43
N ALA A 687 75.98 71.56 10.64
CA ALA A 687 76.71 72.73 11.13
C ALA A 687 75.85 73.54 12.11
N GLN A 688 74.55 73.74 11.81
CA GLN A 688 73.60 74.35 12.74
C GLN A 688 73.44 73.53 14.02
N CYS A 689 73.37 72.19 13.91
CA CYS A 689 73.33 71.30 15.06
C CYS A 689 74.57 71.45 15.95
N ALA A 690 75.78 71.48 15.36
CA ALA A 690 77.03 71.68 16.08
C ALA A 690 77.10 73.06 16.76
N GLN A 691 76.69 74.11 16.03
CA GLN A 691 76.65 75.48 16.55
C GLN A 691 75.68 75.61 17.72
N GLN A 692 74.46 75.06 17.60
CA GLN A 692 73.48 75.07 18.68
C GLN A 692 73.95 74.21 19.86
N ALA A 693 74.58 73.05 19.62
CA ALA A 693 75.11 72.21 20.69
C ALA A 693 76.16 72.97 21.51
N ALA A 694 77.07 73.69 20.83
CA ALA A 694 78.06 74.55 21.47
C ALA A 694 77.40 75.68 22.27
N ALA A 695 76.40 76.35 21.69
CA ALA A 695 75.66 77.44 22.35
C ALA A 695 74.91 76.99 23.62
N LEU A 696 74.53 75.71 23.72
CA LEU A 696 73.83 75.16 24.88
C LEU A 696 74.76 74.66 25.99
N GLN A 697 76.07 74.57 25.77
CA GLN A 697 77.01 74.10 26.80
C GLN A 697 77.00 74.99 28.04
N GLU A 698 77.07 76.31 27.86
CA GLU A 698 77.07 77.27 28.97
C GLU A 698 75.72 77.32 29.71
N PRO A 699 74.55 77.43 29.04
CA PRO A 699 73.25 77.29 29.69
C PRO A 699 73.07 75.98 30.46
N GLN A 700 73.56 74.86 29.91
CA GLN A 700 73.48 73.55 30.57
C GLN A 700 74.37 73.49 31.82
N LYS A 701 75.64 73.93 31.73
CA LYS A 701 76.55 74.03 32.88
C LYS A 701 75.97 74.93 33.96
N LYS A 702 75.41 76.08 33.58
CA LYS A 702 74.75 77.01 34.50
C LYS A 702 73.56 76.37 35.20
N ALA A 703 72.70 75.67 34.48
CA ALA A 703 71.55 74.98 35.08
C ALA A 703 71.99 73.87 36.05
N ASP A 704 73.03 73.11 35.71
CA ASP A 704 73.59 72.06 36.58
C ASP A 704 74.28 72.66 37.83
N ALA A 705 75.05 73.74 37.66
CA ALA A 705 75.67 74.46 38.76
C ALA A 705 74.62 75.07 39.71
N GLN A 706 73.57 75.70 39.17
CA GLN A 706 72.44 76.22 39.95
C GLN A 706 71.71 75.12 40.70
N LEU A 707 71.40 74.00 40.03
CA LEU A 707 70.74 72.87 40.67
C LEU A 707 71.58 72.30 41.81
N ARG A 708 72.88 72.08 41.58
CA ARG A 708 73.81 71.59 42.60
C ARG A 708 73.99 72.57 43.75
N PHE A 709 73.98 73.88 43.47
CA PHE A 709 73.99 74.91 44.50
C PHE A 709 72.75 74.84 45.37
N ASP A 710 71.57 74.79 44.75
CA ASP A 710 70.28 74.75 45.43
C ASP A 710 70.10 73.45 46.24
N GLU A 711 70.50 72.30 45.69
CA GLU A 711 70.35 71.00 46.36
C GLU A 711 71.48 70.68 47.37
N GLY A 712 72.65 71.30 47.22
CA GLY A 712 73.82 71.07 48.06
C GLY A 712 74.03 72.17 49.10
N PRO A 713 74.95 73.12 48.88
CA PRO A 713 75.38 74.07 49.91
C PRO A 713 74.25 74.95 50.44
N LYS A 714 73.32 75.40 49.58
CA LYS A 714 72.19 76.23 50.02
C LYS A 714 71.23 75.45 50.91
N LYS A 715 70.78 74.28 50.45
CA LYS A 715 69.87 73.44 51.22
C LYS A 715 70.47 73.05 52.57
N ALA A 716 71.74 72.65 52.59
CA ALA A 716 72.45 72.32 53.82
C ALA A 716 72.54 73.53 54.77
N TYR A 717 72.83 74.73 54.25
CA TYR A 717 72.83 75.95 55.06
C TYR A 717 71.43 76.32 55.60
N GLU A 718 70.40 76.26 54.77
CA GLU A 718 69.02 76.56 55.18
C GLU A 718 68.49 75.54 56.21
N LEU A 719 68.84 74.26 56.05
CA LEU A 719 68.57 73.23 57.05
C LEU A 719 69.34 73.51 58.35
N ALA A 720 70.63 73.88 58.28
CA ALA A 720 71.39 74.27 59.46
C ALA A 720 70.72 75.42 60.22
N LYS A 721 70.25 76.46 59.52
CA LYS A 721 69.46 77.55 60.13
C LYS A 721 68.18 77.05 60.78
N ALA A 722 67.45 76.15 60.13
CA ALA A 722 66.23 75.55 60.69
C ALA A 722 66.49 74.66 61.91
N HIS A 723 67.64 73.96 61.97
CA HIS A 723 68.04 73.19 63.15
C HIS A 723 68.48 74.12 64.29
N LEU A 724 69.19 75.21 63.99
CA LEU A 724 69.60 76.21 64.97
C LEU A 724 68.40 76.92 65.61
N SER A 725 67.36 77.28 64.85
CA SER A 725 66.14 77.88 65.41
C SER A 725 65.38 76.92 66.34
N LYS A 726 65.58 75.61 66.19
CA LYS A 726 65.05 74.55 67.07
C LYS A 726 66.02 74.11 68.15
N SER A 727 67.14 74.83 68.36
CA SER A 727 68.21 74.50 69.32
C SER A 727 68.87 73.12 69.12
N ARG A 728 68.79 72.54 67.91
CA ARG A 728 69.42 71.25 67.56
C ARG A 728 70.84 71.45 67.05
N LYS A 729 71.78 71.62 67.97
CA LYS A 729 73.17 72.01 67.67
C LYS A 729 73.95 70.99 66.83
N ASN A 730 73.88 69.70 67.16
CA ASN A 730 74.64 68.65 66.45
C ASN A 730 74.16 68.46 65.01
N ASP A 731 72.84 68.50 64.79
CA ASP A 731 72.26 68.44 63.44
C ASP A 731 72.67 69.67 62.62
N ALA A 732 72.63 70.87 63.22
CA ALA A 732 73.09 72.08 62.55
C ALA A 732 74.58 72.04 62.18
N LEU A 733 75.43 71.50 63.06
CA LEU A 733 76.87 71.36 62.80
C LEU A 733 77.15 70.35 61.68
N THR A 734 76.38 69.26 61.61
CA THR A 734 76.41 68.29 60.50
C THR A 734 76.05 68.97 59.18
N GLN A 735 74.94 69.71 59.16
CA GLN A 735 74.49 70.43 57.98
C GLN A 735 75.44 71.57 57.54
N LEU A 736 76.11 72.25 58.47
CA LEU A 736 77.16 73.24 58.13
C LEU A 736 78.42 72.56 57.56
N ASN A 737 78.77 71.36 58.02
CA ASN A 737 79.84 70.58 57.40
C ASN A 737 79.47 70.15 55.98
N GLU A 738 78.25 69.67 55.76
CA GLU A 738 77.73 69.36 54.42
C GLU A 738 77.73 70.60 53.52
N CYS A 739 77.32 71.77 54.03
CA CYS A 739 77.42 73.04 53.29
C CYS A 739 78.84 73.32 52.80
N VAL A 740 79.85 73.13 53.67
CA VAL A 740 81.26 73.36 53.32
C VAL A 740 81.78 72.34 52.33
N VAL A 741 81.44 71.06 52.50
CA VAL A 741 81.90 69.97 51.63
C VAL A 741 81.27 70.10 50.24
N GLU A 742 79.95 70.16 50.15
CA GLU A 742 79.23 70.30 48.88
C GLU A 742 79.57 71.61 48.18
N GLY A 743 79.74 72.69 48.94
CA GLY A 743 80.17 73.97 48.36
C GLY A 743 81.58 73.93 47.79
N ARG A 744 82.55 73.27 48.44
CA ARG A 744 83.90 73.07 47.88
C ARG A 744 83.93 72.14 46.68
N ILE A 745 83.10 71.09 46.68
CA ILE A 745 82.92 70.20 45.53
C ILE A 745 82.39 71.02 44.34
N LEU A 746 81.38 71.85 44.57
CA LEU A 746 80.80 72.71 43.55
C LEU A 746 81.79 73.77 43.05
N GLU A 747 82.55 74.40 43.94
CA GLU A 747 83.59 75.40 43.60
C GLU A 747 84.69 74.81 42.71
N ASN A 748 85.17 73.61 43.04
CA ASN A 748 86.19 72.93 42.24
C ASN A 748 85.66 72.47 40.88
N ARG A 749 84.39 72.06 40.82
CA ARG A 749 83.76 71.50 39.61
C ARG A 749 83.27 72.58 38.65
N TYR A 750 82.91 73.76 39.16
CA TYR A 750 82.38 74.89 38.41
C TYR A 750 83.03 76.22 38.91
N PRO A 751 84.36 76.38 38.72
CA PRO A 751 85.11 77.51 39.27
C PRO A 751 84.61 78.87 38.76
N GLU A 752 84.01 78.92 37.58
CA GLU A 752 83.41 80.11 36.99
C GLU A 752 82.13 80.58 37.69
N PHE A 753 81.49 79.72 38.50
CA PHE A 753 80.28 80.05 39.26
C PHE A 753 80.56 80.48 40.71
N LYS A 754 81.83 80.50 41.14
CA LYS A 754 82.20 80.81 42.53
C LYS A 754 81.75 82.20 43.00
N ASP A 755 81.78 83.18 42.08
CA ASP A 755 81.41 84.57 42.32
C ASP A 755 79.96 84.89 41.91
N TYR A 756 79.24 83.92 41.35
CA TYR A 756 77.85 84.10 40.93
C TYR A 756 76.96 84.29 42.17
N LYS A 757 76.09 85.31 42.15
CA LYS A 757 75.22 85.62 43.29
C LYS A 757 73.96 84.76 43.25
N PHE A 758 73.74 84.00 44.32
CA PHE A 758 72.57 83.16 44.53
C PHE A 758 71.75 83.69 45.71
N ALA A 759 70.42 83.52 45.65
CA ALA A 759 69.54 83.82 46.76
C ALA A 759 69.61 82.69 47.80
N VAL A 760 70.05 83.01 49.02
CA VAL A 760 70.26 82.07 50.13
C VAL A 760 69.79 82.72 51.43
N GLY A 761 68.82 82.12 52.13
CA GLY A 761 68.40 82.61 53.45
C GLY A 761 67.99 84.09 53.49
N GLY A 762 67.40 84.62 52.41
CA GLY A 762 66.95 86.02 52.30
C GLY A 762 68.05 87.02 51.89
N ALA A 763 69.28 86.58 51.64
CA ALA A 763 70.39 87.40 51.14
C ALA A 763 70.90 86.90 49.78
N ASN A 764 71.56 87.78 49.02
CA ASN A 764 72.26 87.40 47.79
C ASN A 764 73.74 87.17 48.09
N MET A 765 74.15 85.92 48.05
CA MET A 765 75.50 85.48 48.41
C MET A 765 76.15 84.72 47.26
N SER A 766 77.45 84.92 47.05
CA SER A 766 78.23 84.05 46.17
C SER A 766 78.49 82.69 46.84
N LEU A 767 78.90 81.69 46.06
CA LEU A 767 79.28 80.39 46.63
C LEU A 767 80.43 80.55 47.63
N VAL A 768 81.41 81.40 47.32
CA VAL A 768 82.52 81.71 48.23
C VAL A 768 82.02 82.38 49.51
N GLU A 769 81.09 83.32 49.41
CA GLU A 769 80.50 84.00 50.57
C GLU A 769 79.68 83.03 51.44
N LEU A 770 78.89 82.15 50.82
CA LEU A 770 78.12 81.11 51.53
C LEU A 770 79.06 80.15 52.26
N LEU A 771 80.14 79.71 51.61
CA LEU A 771 81.16 78.86 52.22
C LEU A 771 81.83 79.55 53.42
N GLN A 772 82.19 80.83 53.29
CA GLN A 772 82.77 81.61 54.39
C GLN A 772 81.80 81.72 55.57
N VAL A 773 80.51 81.96 55.29
CA VAL A 773 79.48 82.00 56.33
C VAL A 773 79.31 80.63 56.99
N CYS A 774 79.20 79.55 56.22
CA CYS A 774 79.09 78.19 56.76
C CYS A 774 80.31 77.84 57.64
N VAL A 775 81.54 78.17 57.22
CA VAL A 775 82.76 77.96 58.03
C VAL A 775 82.75 78.80 59.30
N LYS A 776 82.36 80.07 59.23
CA LYS A 776 82.31 80.98 60.38
C LYS A 776 81.28 80.53 61.41
N GLU A 777 80.08 80.18 60.96
CA GLU A 777 79.01 79.69 61.82
C GLU A 777 79.36 78.34 62.43
N ARG A 778 79.96 77.44 61.66
CA ARG A 778 80.47 76.16 62.16
C ARG A 778 81.47 76.37 63.30
N LYS A 779 82.50 77.20 63.09
CA LYS A 779 83.51 77.52 64.12
C LYS A 779 82.89 78.16 65.37
N THR A 780 81.81 78.92 65.20
CA THR A 780 81.09 79.54 66.33
C THR A 780 80.30 78.51 67.13
N LEU A 781 79.77 77.47 66.48
CA LEU A 781 79.07 76.36 67.15
C LEU A 781 80.02 75.32 67.73
N GLU A 782 81.22 75.16 67.17
CA GLU A 782 82.29 74.32 67.72
C GLU A 782 82.94 74.94 68.98
N SER A 783 82.90 76.27 69.13
CA SER A 783 83.49 77.01 70.26
C SER A 783 82.51 77.33 71.40
N LYS A 784 81.22 77.08 71.19
CA LYS A 784 80.16 77.01 72.22
C LYS A 784 79.81 75.54 72.45
#